data_AF-U2EJQ3-F1
#
_entry.id   AF-U2EJQ3-F1
#
_cell.length_a   1.000
_cell.length_b   1.000
_cell.length_c   1.000
_cell.angle_alpha   90.00
_cell.angle_beta   90.00
_cell.angle_gamma   90.00
#
_symmetry.space_group_name_H-M   'P 1'
#
loop_
_entity.id
_entity.type
_entity.pdbx_description
1 polymer ?
#
loop_
_entity_poly.entity_id
_entity_poly.type
_entity_poly.pdbx_seq_one_letter_code
_entity_poly.pdbx_strand_id
1 'polypeptide(L)'
;MKFFYFYGKNYNSSVKGVEYMYKKVDSSKGFVNMEKDILKLWEEKDVIQKNFDMNQDGEYFTFYDGPPTANGKPHIGHVITRVMKDLIPRYRVMKGYKVPRKAGWDTHGLPVELEVEKSLGISGKPQIEEYGVEEFVEKCKGSVFTYVEQWREMTERVGYWVDMKEPYVTYHDNYIESEWWALKQMWEKGLIYKGHKIVPYCPRCGTALSSHEVAQGYKDVKDSSIYVKFKVKGEDKYILVWTTTPWTLPSNVALAVNKSYDYVEVIHHEEHLILAEALLGKLDCEYEVVRKFKGEELLGLEYEQLLPFTNVDKKAFYVIHGDFVTLTDGTGIVHIAPAYGEDDNLMGKKYDLPLVNLVDVEGKFVPEVEPWAGLFVKKADPKIIEYLKEKNILYKTESFTHSYPFCWRCDTHLLYYPRESWFVKMSSLRDKLLENNNKVNWLPDNVRTGRMGNFLENVIDWGISRERYWGTPLPIWECECGHREMIGSKEELRARGKNVPENIELHKPYIDNVHLECPHCHKEMTRVSDVIDCWFDSGSMPFAQHHYPFENKELFEANFPAQFISEAVDQTRGWFYTLLAISTAIFDTNPFENCVVLGHVLDKNGLKMSKHKGNVLSPWVALDNEGADATRWYFYTASAPWLPSRFYEEAVIEAQRKFLSTLWNVYSFYVLYAEIDQFNPTKYEDFVSGNVMDKWIMSKLNSLVKSVDENLANYRITQAALSIESFVDELSNWYVRRNRARYWSEELTDDKVGAYVTLYRVLKTLSLIAAPFVPFITEEIYQNLVVGLDKNSPESVHLCHWPKVSEELIDKDLEEEMDLAYKVVNLGRSARNGANIKNRQPLSKMLLNTKVLPEYYSDIIKDELNIKDLELGADLSKYVNFEIKPNLPVLGKAFGKLIPGIRKEIASRDQMELAQTIQNGGVVEINVQGTEIELNSENLLVTMQGLEGYAFAGEGQIGVVLDTHITEELKEEGHVREIISKIQNMRKESGFEVADKIILYVTGNKMLEDVVEKFENHIMKETLAIEVVYNAAREYSEANINGEKLNLAVEVVR
;
A
#
# COMPACT_ATOMS: atom_id res chain seq x y z
N MET A 1 29.41 9.31 -4.67
CA MET A 1 28.19 9.93 -5.24
C MET A 1 28.32 11.45 -5.58
N LYS A 2 29.52 12.04 -5.73
CA LYS A 2 29.70 13.49 -6.04
C LYS A 2 30.38 13.81 -7.39
N PHE A 3 30.64 12.83 -8.26
CA PHE A 3 31.55 13.02 -9.41
C PHE A 3 30.88 13.28 -10.79
N PHE A 4 29.59 12.97 -10.97
CA PHE A 4 28.94 13.04 -12.30
C PHE A 4 28.18 14.35 -12.61
N TYR A 5 28.08 15.30 -11.67
CA TYR A 5 27.08 16.38 -11.76
C TYR A 5 27.42 17.61 -12.64
N PHE A 6 28.48 17.63 -13.44
CA PHE A 6 28.92 18.90 -14.06
C PHE A 6 29.33 18.90 -15.55
N TYR A 7 29.21 17.80 -16.29
CA TYR A 7 29.50 17.81 -17.74
C TYR A 7 28.29 18.20 -18.61
N GLY A 8 27.62 19.29 -18.23
CA GLY A 8 26.48 19.82 -18.99
C GLY A 8 26.53 21.33 -19.05
N LYS A 9 27.25 21.90 -20.03
CA LYS A 9 26.92 23.24 -20.56
C LYS A 9 27.35 23.42 -22.02
N ASN A 10 26.35 23.77 -22.82
CA ASN A 10 26.32 24.60 -24.02
C ASN A 10 27.29 24.27 -25.18
N TYR A 11 26.79 23.52 -26.14
CA TYR A 11 26.93 23.89 -27.56
C TYR A 11 25.60 23.67 -28.27
N ASN A 12 24.87 24.76 -28.49
CA ASN A 12 23.78 24.82 -29.44
C ASN A 12 24.40 25.33 -30.75
N SER A 13 24.97 24.43 -31.55
CA SER A 13 25.29 24.74 -32.95
C SER A 13 24.79 23.60 -33.83
N SER A 14 23.77 23.95 -34.60
CA SER A 14 23.25 23.24 -35.74
C SER A 14 24.38 23.00 -36.76
N VAL A 15 25.06 21.86 -36.67
CA VAL A 15 25.74 21.27 -37.82
C VAL A 15 24.75 20.26 -38.41
N LYS A 16 23.96 20.71 -39.38
CA LYS A 16 23.15 19.82 -40.22
C LYS A 16 24.11 18.92 -41.00
N GLY A 17 24.09 17.61 -40.73
CA GLY A 17 24.70 16.61 -41.62
C GLY A 17 25.58 15.52 -40.99
N VAL A 18 25.75 15.45 -39.66
CA VAL A 18 26.42 14.30 -39.03
C VAL A 18 25.35 13.31 -38.56
N GLU A 19 25.33 12.12 -39.15
CA GLU A 19 24.47 11.01 -38.75
C GLU A 19 25.16 10.32 -37.54
N TYR A 20 24.58 10.48 -36.35
CA TYR A 20 25.09 9.86 -35.12
C TYR A 20 24.56 8.42 -35.02
N MET A 21 25.41 7.47 -34.59
CA MET A 21 25.00 6.08 -34.41
C MET A 21 24.05 5.94 -33.21
N TYR A 22 24.35 6.66 -32.14
CA TYR A 22 23.53 6.77 -30.94
C TYR A 22 22.99 8.20 -30.77
N LYS A 23 21.73 8.31 -30.36
CA LYS A 23 21.18 9.59 -29.90
C LYS A 23 21.94 10.02 -28.65
N LYS A 24 22.51 11.23 -28.68
CA LYS A 24 23.22 11.81 -27.53
C LYS A 24 22.30 11.87 -26.31
N VAL A 25 22.78 11.37 -25.18
CA VAL A 25 22.05 11.43 -23.92
C VAL A 25 22.17 12.84 -23.33
N ASP A 26 21.06 13.57 -23.31
CA ASP A 26 21.00 14.93 -22.76
C ASP A 26 20.65 14.89 -21.28
N SER A 27 21.64 15.05 -20.41
CA SER A 27 21.45 15.09 -18.96
C SER A 27 20.73 16.35 -18.46
N SER A 28 20.52 17.37 -19.31
CA SER A 28 19.73 18.56 -18.96
C SER A 28 18.23 18.35 -19.13
N LYS A 29 17.85 17.35 -19.94
CA LYS A 29 16.46 16.94 -20.16
C LYS A 29 16.04 16.02 -19.02
N GLY A 30 15.42 16.57 -17.98
CA GLY A 30 14.98 15.80 -16.81
C GLY A 30 13.99 14.66 -17.15
N PHE A 31 13.85 13.68 -16.24
CA PHE A 31 13.03 12.47 -16.43
C PHE A 31 11.59 12.76 -16.87
N VAL A 32 10.94 13.78 -16.29
CA VAL A 32 9.57 14.18 -16.64
C VAL A 32 9.40 14.51 -18.13
N ASN A 33 10.38 15.16 -18.75
CA ASN A 33 10.31 15.50 -20.18
C ASN A 33 10.57 14.27 -21.05
N MET A 34 11.45 13.36 -20.62
CA MET A 34 11.65 12.07 -21.28
C MET A 34 10.35 11.25 -21.29
N GLU A 35 9.67 11.15 -20.15
CA GLU A 35 8.39 10.43 -20.04
C GLU A 35 7.33 10.99 -21.01
N LYS A 36 7.23 12.31 -21.14
CA LYS A 36 6.30 12.97 -22.09
C LYS A 36 6.62 12.64 -23.55
N ASP A 37 7.88 12.52 -23.90
CA ASP A 37 8.27 12.14 -25.26
C ASP A 37 7.98 10.66 -25.54
N ILE A 38 8.18 9.79 -24.54
CA ILE A 38 7.82 8.38 -24.64
C ILE A 38 6.31 8.17 -24.76
N LEU A 39 5.49 8.94 -24.02
CA LEU A 39 4.03 8.91 -24.19
C LEU A 39 3.62 9.20 -25.64
N LYS A 40 4.20 10.23 -26.26
CA LYS A 40 3.96 10.56 -27.67
C LYS A 40 4.42 9.43 -28.59
N LEU A 41 5.58 8.83 -28.32
CA LEU A 41 6.07 7.71 -29.10
C LEU A 41 5.13 6.51 -29.05
N TRP A 42 4.60 6.18 -27.87
CA TRP A 42 3.63 5.09 -27.73
C TRP A 42 2.32 5.38 -28.46
N GLU A 43 1.86 6.62 -28.46
CA GLU A 43 0.69 7.06 -29.23
C GLU A 43 0.93 7.01 -30.74
N GLU A 44 2.02 7.62 -31.22
CA GLU A 44 2.38 7.70 -32.65
C GLU A 44 2.60 6.32 -33.27
N LYS A 45 3.17 5.37 -32.51
CA LYS A 45 3.42 3.99 -32.96
C LYS A 45 2.31 3.01 -32.58
N ASP A 46 1.27 3.44 -31.87
CA ASP A 46 0.18 2.59 -31.38
C ASP A 46 0.66 1.37 -30.56
N VAL A 47 1.69 1.59 -29.71
CA VAL A 47 2.36 0.53 -28.95
C VAL A 47 1.40 -0.17 -27.98
N ILE A 48 0.50 0.60 -27.37
CA ILE A 48 -0.43 0.08 -26.36
C ILE A 48 -1.41 -0.91 -27.02
N GLN A 49 -1.99 -0.54 -28.16
CA GLN A 49 -2.90 -1.41 -28.89
C GLN A 49 -2.18 -2.67 -29.38
N LYS A 50 -0.99 -2.51 -29.97
CA LYS A 50 -0.15 -3.66 -30.36
C LYS A 50 0.15 -4.59 -29.19
N ASN A 51 0.39 -4.06 -28.00
CA ASN A 51 0.60 -4.86 -26.78
C ASN A 51 -0.67 -5.61 -26.36
N PHE A 52 -1.86 -4.99 -26.46
CA PHE A 52 -3.13 -5.66 -26.19
C PHE A 52 -3.45 -6.75 -27.22
N ASP A 53 -2.97 -6.56 -28.45
CA ASP A 53 -3.14 -7.52 -29.54
C ASP A 53 -2.08 -8.63 -29.52
N MET A 54 -1.07 -8.59 -28.63
CA MET A 54 -0.09 -9.67 -28.48
C MET A 54 -0.70 -10.98 -27.97
N ASN A 55 -0.05 -12.09 -28.30
CA ASN A 55 -0.33 -13.41 -27.75
C ASN A 55 -1.79 -13.89 -27.94
N GLN A 56 -2.43 -13.60 -29.09
CA GLN A 56 -3.84 -13.99 -29.31
C GLN A 56 -4.09 -15.51 -29.18
N ASP A 57 -3.10 -16.33 -29.53
CA ASP A 57 -3.13 -17.79 -29.39
C ASP A 57 -2.59 -18.29 -28.03
N GLY A 58 -2.20 -17.36 -27.14
CA GLY A 58 -1.65 -17.65 -25.82
C GLY A 58 -2.72 -17.96 -24.78
N GLU A 59 -2.30 -18.54 -23.65
CA GLU A 59 -3.17 -18.78 -22.50
C GLU A 59 -3.64 -17.45 -21.88
N TYR A 60 -4.88 -17.40 -21.44
CA TYR A 60 -5.42 -16.23 -20.78
C TYR A 60 -4.85 -16.06 -19.38
N PHE A 61 -4.50 -14.83 -19.05
CA PHE A 61 -4.33 -14.37 -17.68
C PHE A 61 -5.29 -13.20 -17.46
N THR A 62 -6.40 -13.48 -16.78
CA THR A 62 -7.46 -12.54 -16.47
C THR A 62 -7.12 -11.75 -15.22
N PHE A 63 -7.28 -10.44 -15.36
CA PHE A 63 -7.11 -9.47 -14.29
C PHE A 63 -8.39 -8.63 -14.20
N TYR A 64 -8.90 -8.43 -12.98
CA TYR A 64 -10.02 -7.53 -12.73
C TYR A 64 -9.55 -6.20 -12.17
N ASP A 65 -9.96 -5.13 -12.85
CA ASP A 65 -9.77 -3.76 -12.38
C ASP A 65 -10.96 -3.35 -11.52
N GLY A 66 -10.73 -3.00 -10.25
CA GLY A 66 -11.79 -2.48 -9.38
C GLY A 66 -12.32 -1.16 -9.92
N PRO A 67 -13.63 -1.03 -10.22
CA PRO A 67 -14.16 0.18 -10.83
C PRO A 67 -14.12 1.35 -9.84
N PRO A 68 -13.36 2.44 -10.10
CA PRO A 68 -13.45 3.62 -9.27
C PRO A 68 -14.81 4.31 -9.44
N THR A 69 -15.30 4.93 -8.36
CA THR A 69 -16.41 5.87 -8.45
C THR A 69 -15.93 7.17 -9.08
N ALA A 70 -16.56 7.60 -10.17
CA ALA A 70 -16.18 8.82 -10.90
C ALA A 70 -16.72 10.11 -10.25
N ASN A 71 -16.69 10.21 -8.91
CA ASN A 71 -17.29 11.31 -8.13
C ASN A 71 -16.27 12.26 -7.47
N GLY A 72 -15.04 12.26 -7.99
CA GLY A 72 -13.99 13.14 -7.46
C GLY A 72 -12.65 12.99 -8.15
N LYS A 73 -11.76 13.95 -7.84
CA LYS A 73 -10.40 13.98 -8.37
C LYS A 73 -9.55 12.82 -7.85
N PRO A 74 -8.61 12.30 -8.66
CA PRO A 74 -7.67 11.30 -8.19
C PRO A 74 -6.72 11.84 -7.11
N HIS A 75 -6.28 10.96 -6.22
CA HIS A 75 -5.26 11.22 -5.19
C HIS A 75 -4.12 10.20 -5.29
N ILE A 76 -3.03 10.42 -4.56
CA ILE A 76 -1.85 9.54 -4.61
C ILE A 76 -2.16 8.06 -4.29
N GLY A 77 -3.15 7.78 -3.43
CA GLY A 77 -3.62 6.42 -3.16
C GLY A 77 -4.17 5.66 -4.39
N HIS A 78 -4.61 6.36 -5.45
CA HIS A 78 -5.02 5.73 -6.70
C HIS A 78 -3.82 5.40 -7.60
N VAL A 79 -2.68 6.07 -7.39
CA VAL A 79 -1.45 5.75 -8.12
C VAL A 79 -0.92 4.40 -7.64
N ILE A 80 -0.80 4.18 -6.32
CA ILE A 80 -0.32 2.89 -5.80
C ILE A 80 -1.19 1.70 -6.27
N THR A 81 -2.51 1.84 -6.28
CA THR A 81 -3.39 0.76 -6.76
C THR A 81 -3.15 0.46 -8.23
N ARG A 82 -3.02 1.49 -9.07
CA ARG A 82 -2.78 1.34 -10.52
C ARG A 82 -1.40 0.80 -10.86
N VAL A 83 -0.35 1.23 -10.17
CA VAL A 83 1.01 0.75 -10.48
C VAL A 83 1.20 -0.72 -10.10
N MET A 84 0.48 -1.20 -9.07
CA MET A 84 0.44 -2.63 -8.73
C MET A 84 -0.35 -3.44 -9.76
N LYS A 85 -1.48 -2.87 -10.22
CA LYS A 85 -2.34 -3.45 -11.26
C LYS A 85 -1.72 -3.39 -12.67
N ASP A 86 -0.74 -2.55 -12.92
CA ASP A 86 -0.04 -2.46 -14.21
C ASP A 86 1.14 -3.44 -14.32
N LEU A 87 1.90 -3.59 -13.23
CA LEU A 87 3.15 -4.34 -13.20
C LEU A 87 2.96 -5.82 -13.56
N ILE A 88 1.99 -6.50 -12.92
CA ILE A 88 1.77 -7.93 -13.14
C ILE A 88 1.25 -8.21 -14.55
N PRO A 89 0.25 -7.49 -15.09
CA PRO A 89 -0.16 -7.64 -16.49
C PRO A 89 0.95 -7.43 -17.51
N ARG A 90 1.83 -6.42 -17.34
CA ARG A 90 2.98 -6.22 -18.22
C ARG A 90 3.91 -7.43 -18.21
N TYR A 91 4.29 -7.89 -17.02
CA TYR A 91 5.10 -9.08 -16.85
C TYR A 91 4.45 -10.31 -17.52
N ARG A 92 3.15 -10.55 -17.31
CA ARG A 92 2.43 -11.69 -17.90
C ARG A 92 2.36 -11.62 -19.43
N VAL A 93 2.19 -10.45 -20.04
CA VAL A 93 2.27 -10.32 -21.51
C VAL A 93 3.67 -10.66 -22.01
N MET A 94 4.72 -10.20 -21.34
CA MET A 94 6.10 -10.56 -21.69
C MET A 94 6.35 -12.07 -21.56
N LYS A 95 5.65 -12.76 -20.64
CA LYS A 95 5.70 -14.23 -20.49
C LYS A 95 4.88 -15.00 -21.54
N GLY A 96 4.19 -14.31 -22.45
CA GLY A 96 3.42 -14.93 -23.55
C GLY A 96 1.94 -15.14 -23.25
N TYR A 97 1.41 -14.61 -22.14
CA TYR A 97 -0.02 -14.69 -21.85
C TYR A 97 -0.82 -13.66 -22.64
N LYS A 98 -2.07 -14.00 -22.97
CA LYS A 98 -3.09 -13.05 -23.38
C LYS A 98 -3.68 -12.39 -22.13
N VAL A 99 -3.55 -11.07 -22.01
CA VAL A 99 -3.97 -10.34 -20.79
C VAL A 99 -4.99 -9.27 -21.16
N PRO A 100 -6.30 -9.57 -21.09
CA PRO A 100 -7.34 -8.56 -21.23
C PRO A 100 -7.25 -7.54 -20.09
N ARG A 101 -7.26 -6.24 -20.41
CA ARG A 101 -7.19 -5.16 -19.43
C ARG A 101 -8.31 -4.17 -19.72
N LYS A 102 -9.45 -4.35 -19.07
CA LYS A 102 -10.63 -3.49 -19.27
C LYS A 102 -10.85 -2.61 -18.05
N ALA A 103 -10.92 -1.30 -18.25
CA ALA A 103 -11.28 -0.39 -17.18
C ALA A 103 -12.80 -0.44 -16.96
N GLY A 104 -13.26 0.10 -15.84
CA GLY A 104 -14.66 0.41 -15.71
C GLY A 104 -14.96 1.44 -14.64
N TRP A 105 -16.23 1.82 -14.58
CA TRP A 105 -16.71 2.90 -13.76
C TRP A 105 -17.88 2.43 -12.90
N ASP A 106 -17.75 2.65 -11.60
CA ASP A 106 -18.86 2.45 -10.66
C ASP A 106 -19.64 3.75 -10.59
N THR A 107 -20.84 3.72 -11.15
CA THR A 107 -21.57 4.93 -11.53
C THR A 107 -22.86 5.13 -10.77
N HIS A 108 -23.29 4.16 -9.97
CA HIS A 108 -24.56 4.17 -9.27
C HIS A 108 -24.42 4.50 -7.77
N GLY A 109 -25.56 4.72 -7.12
CA GLY A 109 -25.69 4.74 -5.67
C GLY A 109 -25.44 6.09 -4.99
N LEU A 110 -25.47 6.04 -3.66
CA LEU A 110 -25.31 7.19 -2.76
C LEU A 110 -24.10 8.09 -3.05
N PRO A 111 -22.92 7.59 -3.47
CA PRO A 111 -21.77 8.45 -3.68
C PRO A 111 -21.97 9.50 -4.78
N VAL A 112 -22.73 9.15 -5.83
CA VAL A 112 -23.05 10.05 -6.95
C VAL A 112 -24.21 10.96 -6.57
N GLU A 113 -25.28 10.40 -6.00
CA GLU A 113 -26.44 11.20 -5.56
C GLU A 113 -26.06 12.30 -4.58
N LEU A 114 -25.18 12.00 -3.60
CA LEU A 114 -24.74 12.99 -2.60
C LEU A 114 -23.89 14.12 -3.20
N GLU A 115 -23.19 13.87 -4.30
CA GLU A 115 -22.47 14.92 -5.02
C GLU A 115 -23.44 15.80 -5.81
N VAL A 116 -24.42 15.20 -6.48
CA VAL A 116 -25.47 15.92 -7.20
C VAL A 116 -26.34 16.73 -6.23
N GLU A 117 -26.76 16.17 -5.10
CA GLU A 117 -27.46 16.87 -4.02
C GLU A 117 -26.71 18.16 -3.61
N LYS A 118 -25.39 18.05 -3.36
CA LYS A 118 -24.54 19.21 -3.02
C LYS A 118 -24.47 20.23 -4.14
N SER A 119 -24.38 19.80 -5.39
CA SER A 119 -24.31 20.69 -6.55
C SER A 119 -25.62 21.47 -6.78
N LEU A 120 -26.76 20.85 -6.45
CA LEU A 120 -28.08 21.43 -6.56
C LEU A 120 -28.50 22.21 -5.30
N GLY A 121 -27.76 22.09 -4.19
CA GLY A 121 -28.11 22.69 -2.92
C GLY A 121 -29.34 22.06 -2.24
N ILE A 122 -29.68 20.82 -2.62
CA ILE A 122 -30.77 20.03 -2.04
C ILE A 122 -30.21 18.98 -1.07
N SER A 123 -31.08 18.44 -0.22
CA SER A 123 -30.71 17.46 0.80
C SER A 123 -31.86 16.51 1.09
N GLY A 124 -31.61 15.21 0.89
CA GLY A 124 -32.54 14.16 1.26
C GLY A 124 -33.69 13.96 0.27
N LYS A 125 -34.47 12.90 0.50
CA LYS A 125 -35.51 12.42 -0.42
C LYS A 125 -36.61 13.45 -0.73
N PRO A 126 -37.21 14.17 0.25
CA PRO A 126 -38.32 15.07 -0.04
C PRO A 126 -37.96 16.17 -1.04
N GLN A 127 -36.74 16.72 -0.94
CA GLN A 127 -36.27 17.76 -1.86
C GLN A 127 -35.90 17.21 -3.25
N ILE A 128 -35.48 15.95 -3.35
CA ILE A 128 -35.29 15.27 -4.64
C ILE A 128 -36.64 15.07 -5.33
N GLU A 129 -37.66 14.65 -4.60
CA GLU A 129 -39.01 14.46 -5.13
C GLU A 129 -39.64 15.79 -5.56
N GLU A 130 -39.42 16.87 -4.81
CA GLU A 130 -39.84 18.23 -5.17
C GLU A 130 -39.10 18.75 -6.42
N TYR A 131 -37.81 18.44 -6.55
CA TYR A 131 -37.01 18.78 -7.74
C TYR A 131 -37.46 18.00 -8.99
N GLY A 132 -37.89 16.75 -8.80
CA GLY A 132 -38.27 15.83 -9.87
C GLY A 132 -37.26 14.70 -10.03
N VAL A 133 -37.76 13.45 -9.91
CA VAL A 133 -36.91 12.25 -9.95
C VAL A 133 -36.21 12.07 -11.30
N GLU A 134 -36.91 12.31 -12.41
CA GLU A 134 -36.35 12.20 -13.76
C GLU A 134 -35.20 13.18 -13.98
N GLU A 135 -35.41 14.46 -13.66
CA GLU A 135 -34.37 15.48 -13.76
C GLU A 135 -33.17 15.19 -12.86
N PHE A 136 -33.41 14.67 -11.66
CA PHE A 136 -32.35 14.29 -10.73
C PHE A 136 -31.51 13.11 -11.25
N VAL A 137 -32.17 12.09 -11.80
CA VAL A 137 -31.53 10.92 -12.43
C VAL A 137 -30.66 11.36 -13.62
N GLU A 138 -31.17 12.21 -14.50
CA GLU A 138 -30.41 12.75 -15.64
C GLU A 138 -29.18 13.56 -15.18
N LYS A 139 -29.30 14.30 -14.08
CA LYS A 139 -28.15 14.97 -13.45
C LYS A 139 -27.12 14.00 -12.89
N CYS A 140 -27.55 12.89 -12.29
CA CYS A 140 -26.66 11.84 -11.83
C CYS A 140 -25.92 11.18 -12.99
N LYS A 141 -26.63 10.81 -14.06
CA LYS A 141 -26.05 10.25 -15.29
C LYS A 141 -25.01 11.19 -15.92
N GLY A 142 -25.32 12.48 -16.00
CA GLY A 142 -24.40 13.49 -16.54
C GLY A 142 -23.19 13.79 -15.65
N SER A 143 -23.30 13.66 -14.32
CA SER A 143 -22.21 13.99 -13.40
C SER A 143 -21.07 12.98 -13.42
N VAL A 144 -21.38 11.71 -13.72
CA VAL A 144 -20.43 10.59 -13.79
C VAL A 144 -19.21 10.90 -14.67
N PHE A 145 -19.40 11.62 -15.79
CA PHE A 145 -18.30 11.91 -16.72
C PHE A 145 -17.48 13.15 -16.36
N THR A 146 -17.86 13.88 -15.30
CA THR A 146 -17.21 15.15 -14.91
C THR A 146 -15.73 14.97 -14.56
N TYR A 147 -15.38 13.85 -13.91
CA TYR A 147 -14.00 13.59 -13.47
C TYR A 147 -13.28 12.54 -14.31
N VAL A 148 -13.96 11.87 -15.24
CA VAL A 148 -13.39 10.78 -16.06
C VAL A 148 -12.15 11.25 -16.79
N GLU A 149 -12.15 12.47 -17.36
CA GLU A 149 -10.98 13.00 -18.06
C GLU A 149 -9.77 13.17 -17.14
N GLN A 150 -9.95 13.72 -15.94
CA GLN A 150 -8.84 13.86 -14.97
C GLN A 150 -8.29 12.49 -14.52
N TRP A 151 -9.15 11.49 -14.43
CA TRP A 151 -8.73 10.12 -14.16
C TRP A 151 -7.96 9.53 -15.33
N ARG A 152 -8.43 9.74 -16.57
CA ARG A 152 -7.77 9.31 -17.80
C ARG A 152 -6.38 9.94 -17.94
N GLU A 153 -6.27 11.26 -17.82
CA GLU A 153 -4.99 11.98 -17.83
C GLU A 153 -4.01 11.43 -16.79
N MET A 154 -4.46 11.17 -15.56
CA MET A 154 -3.63 10.56 -14.52
C MET A 154 -3.23 9.12 -14.86
N THR A 155 -4.13 8.33 -15.47
CA THR A 155 -3.86 6.95 -15.94
C THR A 155 -2.71 6.94 -16.94
N GLU A 156 -2.85 7.76 -17.99
CA GLU A 156 -1.90 7.87 -19.09
C GLU A 156 -0.57 8.40 -18.56
N ARG A 157 -0.60 9.45 -17.73
CA ARG A 157 0.60 10.05 -17.15
C ARG A 157 1.42 9.07 -16.30
N VAL A 158 0.77 8.20 -15.53
CA VAL A 158 1.41 7.16 -14.71
C VAL A 158 1.95 5.99 -15.57
N GLY A 159 1.45 5.84 -16.80
CA GLY A 159 1.75 4.71 -17.67
C GLY A 159 1.00 3.44 -17.28
N TYR A 160 -0.23 3.55 -16.74
CA TYR A 160 -1.09 2.40 -16.48
C TYR A 160 -1.84 2.02 -17.77
N TRP A 161 -1.49 0.90 -18.39
CA TRP A 161 -2.12 0.48 -19.65
C TRP A 161 -3.35 -0.37 -19.40
N VAL A 162 -4.52 0.25 -19.57
CA VAL A 162 -5.84 -0.36 -19.47
C VAL A 162 -6.73 0.23 -20.57
N ASP A 163 -7.64 -0.58 -21.12
CA ASP A 163 -8.61 -0.10 -22.11
C ASP A 163 -9.62 0.84 -21.46
N MET A 164 -9.49 2.12 -21.79
CA MET A 164 -10.40 3.20 -21.41
C MET A 164 -11.27 3.68 -22.59
N LYS A 165 -11.13 3.08 -23.78
CA LYS A 165 -11.97 3.40 -24.94
C LYS A 165 -13.34 2.74 -24.82
N GLU A 166 -13.36 1.47 -24.39
CA GLU A 166 -14.59 0.70 -24.17
C GLU A 166 -14.70 0.22 -22.71
N PRO A 167 -14.71 1.13 -21.72
CA PRO A 167 -14.85 0.74 -20.32
C PRO A 167 -16.23 0.14 -20.07
N TYR A 168 -16.34 -0.81 -19.13
CA TYR A 168 -17.66 -1.18 -18.63
C TYR A 168 -18.20 -0.09 -17.69
N VAL A 169 -19.51 0.13 -17.70
CA VAL A 169 -20.17 1.20 -16.95
C VAL A 169 -21.41 0.60 -16.30
N THR A 170 -21.54 0.72 -14.97
CA THR A 170 -22.57 -0.01 -14.22
C THR A 170 -24.00 0.42 -14.57
N TYR A 171 -24.24 1.67 -14.97
CA TYR A 171 -25.58 2.12 -15.37
C TYR A 171 -26.00 1.67 -16.79
N HIS A 172 -25.10 1.10 -17.59
CA HIS A 172 -25.47 0.62 -18.92
C HIS A 172 -26.48 -0.52 -18.81
N ASP A 173 -27.52 -0.48 -19.64
CA ASP A 173 -28.59 -1.47 -19.62
C ASP A 173 -28.11 -2.93 -19.69
N ASN A 174 -27.13 -3.25 -20.53
CA ASN A 174 -26.59 -4.61 -20.64
C ASN A 174 -25.94 -5.08 -19.33
N TYR A 175 -25.33 -4.15 -18.59
CA TYR A 175 -24.77 -4.43 -17.27
C TYR A 175 -25.90 -4.68 -16.26
N ILE A 176 -26.91 -3.80 -16.23
CA ILE A 176 -28.11 -3.93 -15.41
C ILE A 176 -28.87 -5.24 -15.69
N GLU A 177 -29.01 -5.63 -16.95
CA GLU A 177 -29.69 -6.86 -17.35
C GLU A 177 -28.96 -8.11 -16.82
N SER A 178 -27.62 -8.08 -16.81
CA SER A 178 -26.80 -9.14 -16.21
C SER A 178 -26.99 -9.20 -14.69
N GLU A 179 -27.10 -8.07 -14.01
CA GLU A 179 -27.40 -8.01 -12.58
C GLU A 179 -28.81 -8.56 -12.27
N TRP A 180 -29.80 -8.24 -13.11
CA TRP A 180 -31.15 -8.79 -13.00
C TRP A 180 -31.15 -10.31 -13.15
N TRP A 181 -30.36 -10.84 -14.09
CA TRP A 181 -30.14 -12.28 -14.20
C TRP A 181 -29.56 -12.85 -12.89
N ALA A 182 -28.52 -12.24 -12.32
CA ALA A 182 -27.90 -12.72 -11.09
C ALA A 182 -28.88 -12.70 -9.90
N LEU A 183 -29.68 -11.64 -9.78
CA LEU A 183 -30.75 -11.53 -8.78
C LEU A 183 -31.79 -12.64 -8.96
N LYS A 184 -32.22 -12.90 -10.21
CA LYS A 184 -33.16 -13.98 -10.55
C LYS A 184 -32.60 -15.35 -10.15
N GLN A 185 -31.31 -15.60 -10.39
CA GLN A 185 -30.67 -16.86 -9.95
C GLN A 185 -30.69 -17.01 -8.42
N MET A 186 -30.43 -15.94 -7.68
CA MET A 186 -30.52 -15.96 -6.21
C MET A 186 -31.97 -16.15 -5.72
N TRP A 187 -32.94 -15.54 -6.41
CA TRP A 187 -34.37 -15.69 -6.15
C TRP A 187 -34.84 -17.14 -6.33
N GLU A 188 -34.46 -17.77 -7.43
CA GLU A 188 -34.79 -19.18 -7.74
C GLU A 188 -34.17 -20.15 -6.71
N LYS A 189 -33.00 -19.80 -6.16
CA LYS A 189 -32.37 -20.53 -5.05
C LYS A 189 -33.00 -20.23 -3.68
N GLY A 190 -34.03 -19.37 -3.60
CA GLY A 190 -34.68 -18.99 -2.34
C GLY A 190 -33.81 -18.16 -1.40
N LEU A 191 -32.78 -17.49 -1.93
CA LEU A 191 -31.85 -16.68 -1.15
C LEU A 191 -32.37 -15.26 -0.92
N ILE A 192 -33.23 -14.74 -1.80
CA ILE A 192 -33.78 -13.39 -1.67
C ILE A 192 -35.12 -13.45 -0.94
N TYR A 193 -35.28 -12.60 0.09
CA TYR A 193 -36.53 -12.49 0.83
C TYR A 193 -36.79 -11.05 1.32
N LYS A 194 -38.07 -10.72 1.52
CA LYS A 194 -38.48 -9.47 2.17
C LYS A 194 -38.58 -9.69 3.67
N GLY A 195 -37.91 -8.85 4.46
CA GLY A 195 -37.92 -8.94 5.93
C GLY A 195 -38.25 -7.60 6.56
N HIS A 196 -38.99 -7.63 7.68
CA HIS A 196 -39.12 -6.49 8.58
C HIS A 196 -38.11 -6.65 9.72
N LYS A 197 -37.02 -5.89 9.63
CA LYS A 197 -35.87 -5.99 10.54
C LYS A 197 -35.48 -4.62 11.07
N ILE A 198 -34.77 -4.63 12.20
CA ILE A 198 -34.08 -3.44 12.69
C ILE A 198 -32.77 -3.34 11.91
N VAL A 199 -32.62 -2.29 11.13
CA VAL A 199 -31.46 -2.09 10.27
C VAL A 199 -30.76 -0.79 10.61
N PRO A 200 -29.42 -0.70 10.42
CA PRO A 200 -28.72 0.56 10.44
C PRO A 200 -29.31 1.48 9.36
N TYR A 201 -29.82 2.63 9.79
CA TYR A 201 -30.56 3.57 8.96
C TYR A 201 -29.92 4.94 9.03
N CYS A 202 -29.73 5.56 7.86
CA CYS A 202 -29.25 6.93 7.77
C CYS A 202 -30.46 7.87 7.63
N PRO A 203 -30.85 8.63 8.67
CA PRO A 203 -32.01 9.52 8.62
C PRO A 203 -31.83 10.68 7.64
N ARG A 204 -30.59 11.10 7.38
CA ARG A 204 -30.27 12.14 6.39
C ARG A 204 -30.37 11.62 4.95
N CYS A 205 -29.87 10.41 4.68
CA CYS A 205 -29.95 9.80 3.35
C CYS A 205 -31.31 9.11 3.11
N GLY A 206 -32.10 8.86 4.14
CA GLY A 206 -33.40 8.23 4.01
C GLY A 206 -33.35 6.76 3.57
N THR A 207 -32.29 6.02 3.91
CA THR A 207 -32.12 4.61 3.48
C THR A 207 -31.41 3.76 4.54
N ALA A 208 -31.72 2.46 4.51
CA ALA A 208 -30.98 1.43 5.23
C ALA A 208 -29.57 1.25 4.61
N LEU A 209 -28.62 0.82 5.44
CA LEU A 209 -27.25 0.49 5.06
C LEU A 209 -26.93 -0.96 5.42
N SER A 210 -26.04 -1.57 4.64
CA SER A 210 -25.53 -2.92 4.87
C SER A 210 -24.50 -2.97 6.01
N SER A 211 -24.24 -4.15 6.57
CA SER A 211 -23.25 -4.34 7.64
C SER A 211 -21.83 -3.93 7.21
N HIS A 212 -21.45 -4.21 5.96
CA HIS A 212 -20.13 -3.88 5.44
C HIS A 212 -19.96 -2.38 5.15
N GLU A 213 -21.04 -1.66 4.82
CA GLU A 213 -21.02 -0.18 4.80
C GLU A 213 -20.90 0.41 6.22
N VAL A 214 -21.65 -0.14 7.19
CA VAL A 214 -21.64 0.34 8.58
C VAL A 214 -20.27 0.13 9.23
N ALA A 215 -19.63 -1.01 8.94
CA ALA A 215 -18.27 -1.32 9.41
C ALA A 215 -17.21 -0.28 8.98
N GLN A 216 -17.46 0.47 7.89
CA GLN A 216 -16.55 1.51 7.41
C GLN A 216 -16.72 2.86 8.15
N GLY A 217 -17.82 3.03 8.89
CA GLY A 217 -18.23 4.32 9.47
C GLY A 217 -18.08 4.46 10.99
N TYR A 218 -17.47 3.50 11.68
CA TYR A 218 -17.30 3.57 13.13
C TYR A 218 -16.34 4.70 13.56
N LYS A 219 -16.72 5.44 14.61
CA LYS A 219 -15.91 6.48 15.25
C LYS A 219 -16.09 6.43 16.76
N ASP A 220 -15.02 6.73 17.49
CA ASP A 220 -15.09 6.88 18.94
C ASP A 220 -15.73 8.22 19.29
N VAL A 221 -16.81 8.17 20.07
CA VAL A 221 -17.58 9.34 20.51
C VAL A 221 -17.70 9.37 22.03
N LYS A 222 -17.80 10.59 22.57
CA LYS A 222 -18.12 10.82 23.98
C LYS A 222 -19.61 11.14 24.08
N ASP A 223 -20.37 10.18 24.56
CA ASP A 223 -21.80 10.33 24.83
C ASP A 223 -22.05 10.45 26.34
N SER A 224 -23.16 11.10 26.71
CA SER A 224 -23.66 11.11 28.08
C SER A 224 -24.50 9.84 28.31
N SER A 225 -23.92 8.86 28.99
CA SER A 225 -24.68 7.70 29.48
C SER A 225 -25.44 8.06 30.76
N ILE A 226 -26.60 7.45 30.95
CA ILE A 226 -27.49 7.77 32.06
C ILE A 226 -27.96 6.52 32.80
N TYR A 227 -28.24 6.71 34.08
CA TYR A 227 -28.84 5.71 34.95
C TYR A 227 -30.21 6.23 35.35
N VAL A 228 -31.24 5.40 35.15
CA VAL A 228 -32.64 5.79 35.18
C VAL A 228 -33.39 4.87 36.13
N LYS A 229 -34.21 5.45 37.00
CA LYS A 229 -35.01 4.74 38.00
C LYS A 229 -36.38 4.37 37.40
N PHE A 230 -36.65 3.07 37.27
CA PHE A 230 -37.96 2.55 36.87
C PHE A 230 -38.76 2.13 38.10
N LYS A 231 -39.85 2.82 38.41
CA LYS A 231 -40.64 2.56 39.61
C LYS A 231 -41.43 1.25 39.51
N VAL A 232 -41.28 0.37 40.50
CA VAL A 232 -42.06 -0.88 40.61
C VAL A 232 -43.52 -0.54 40.88
N LYS A 233 -44.43 -1.20 40.18
CA LYS A 233 -45.86 -0.87 40.24
C LYS A 233 -46.44 -1.18 41.63
N GLY A 234 -46.93 -0.14 42.31
CA GLY A 234 -47.54 -0.27 43.64
C GLY A 234 -46.55 -0.38 44.81
N GLU A 235 -45.25 -0.26 44.55
CA GLU A 235 -44.20 -0.27 45.58
C GLU A 235 -43.32 0.99 45.47
N ASP A 236 -42.77 1.48 46.59
CA ASP A 236 -41.77 2.55 46.58
C ASP A 236 -40.36 1.98 46.41
N LYS A 237 -40.18 1.27 45.30
CA LYS A 237 -38.92 0.61 44.90
C LYS A 237 -38.64 0.92 43.44
N TYR A 238 -37.36 0.99 43.07
CA TYR A 238 -36.94 1.34 41.73
C TYR A 238 -35.96 0.30 41.17
N ILE A 239 -36.17 -0.06 39.91
CA ILE A 239 -35.24 -0.86 39.13
C ILE A 239 -34.28 0.10 38.44
N LEU A 240 -32.98 -0.02 38.71
CA LEU A 240 -31.98 0.87 38.15
C LEU A 240 -31.51 0.35 36.80
N VAL A 241 -31.63 1.18 35.76
CA VAL A 241 -31.33 0.81 34.38
C VAL A 241 -30.31 1.78 33.79
N TRP A 242 -29.37 1.26 33.01
CA TRP A 242 -28.37 2.06 32.30
C TRP A 242 -28.63 2.10 30.80
N THR A 243 -28.38 3.26 30.18
CA THR A 243 -28.42 3.40 28.71
C THR A 243 -27.48 4.49 28.22
N THR A 244 -26.94 4.31 27.01
CA THR A 244 -26.20 5.32 26.24
C THR A 244 -27.08 6.06 25.24
N THR A 245 -28.36 5.68 25.10
CA THR A 245 -29.32 6.26 24.16
C THR A 245 -30.58 6.75 24.87
N PRO A 246 -30.54 7.90 25.57
CA PRO A 246 -31.71 8.47 26.24
C PRO A 246 -32.94 8.59 25.33
N TRP A 247 -32.75 8.93 24.06
CA TRP A 247 -33.80 9.05 23.06
C TRP A 247 -34.63 7.79 22.81
N THR A 248 -34.17 6.60 23.18
CA THR A 248 -34.96 5.36 23.02
C THR A 248 -35.89 5.08 24.21
N LEU A 249 -35.73 5.78 25.34
CA LEU A 249 -36.54 5.59 26.55
C LEU A 249 -38.06 5.85 26.35
N PRO A 250 -38.50 6.84 25.55
CA PRO A 250 -39.91 7.02 25.22
C PRO A 250 -40.59 5.78 24.62
N SER A 251 -39.81 4.88 24.02
CA SER A 251 -40.31 3.66 23.37
C SER A 251 -39.98 2.39 24.15
N ASN A 252 -39.65 2.52 25.44
CA ASN A 252 -39.48 1.38 26.33
C ASN A 252 -40.80 0.61 26.51
N VAL A 253 -40.73 -0.73 26.49
CA VAL A 253 -41.89 -1.61 26.69
C VAL A 253 -41.62 -2.79 27.63
N ALA A 254 -40.36 -3.08 27.97
CA ALA A 254 -39.98 -4.08 28.96
C ALA A 254 -38.59 -3.78 29.56
N LEU A 255 -38.21 -4.49 30.63
CA LEU A 255 -36.84 -4.54 31.14
C LEU A 255 -36.32 -5.98 31.05
N ALA A 256 -35.08 -6.20 30.63
CA ALA A 256 -34.49 -7.53 30.55
C ALA A 256 -33.46 -7.77 31.65
N VAL A 257 -33.51 -8.96 32.24
CA VAL A 257 -32.55 -9.50 33.21
C VAL A 257 -32.08 -10.89 32.81
N ASN A 258 -30.91 -11.31 33.27
CA ASN A 258 -30.53 -12.72 33.16
C ASN A 258 -31.00 -13.46 34.42
N LYS A 259 -31.86 -14.47 34.26
CA LYS A 259 -32.44 -15.21 35.39
C LYS A 259 -31.40 -15.90 36.29
N SER A 260 -30.23 -16.20 35.74
CA SER A 260 -29.16 -16.96 36.44
C SER A 260 -28.27 -16.07 37.32
N TYR A 261 -28.25 -14.76 37.06
CA TYR A 261 -27.42 -13.81 37.80
C TYR A 261 -28.01 -13.45 39.15
N ASP A 262 -27.14 -12.98 40.04
CA ASP A 262 -27.49 -12.51 41.37
C ASP A 262 -27.78 -11.00 41.33
N TYR A 263 -28.92 -10.63 41.90
CA TYR A 263 -29.42 -9.27 42.03
C TYR A 263 -29.60 -8.92 43.50
N VAL A 264 -29.58 -7.63 43.78
CA VAL A 264 -29.69 -7.10 45.14
C VAL A 264 -30.70 -5.97 45.18
N GLU A 265 -31.40 -5.90 46.30
CA GLU A 265 -32.17 -4.74 46.72
C GLU A 265 -31.33 -3.99 47.75
N VAL A 266 -31.09 -2.70 47.52
CA VAL A 266 -30.32 -1.85 48.41
C VAL A 266 -31.08 -0.60 48.80
N ILE A 267 -30.83 -0.08 50.00
CA ILE A 267 -31.23 1.27 50.39
C ILE A 267 -30.06 2.21 50.09
N HIS A 268 -30.35 3.24 49.30
CA HIS A 268 -29.37 4.21 48.86
C HIS A 268 -30.06 5.56 48.63
N HIS A 269 -29.56 6.63 49.26
CA HIS A 269 -30.25 7.94 49.37
C HIS A 269 -31.72 7.84 49.80
N GLU A 270 -32.01 6.99 50.80
CA GLU A 270 -33.37 6.71 51.31
C GLU A 270 -34.31 6.02 50.30
N GLU A 271 -33.83 5.62 49.11
CA GLU A 271 -34.60 4.89 48.10
C GLU A 271 -34.20 3.41 48.02
N HIS A 272 -35.17 2.53 47.78
CA HIS A 272 -34.91 1.12 47.48
C HIS A 272 -34.58 0.93 46.00
N LEU A 273 -33.35 0.51 45.69
CA LEU A 273 -32.87 0.27 44.33
C LEU A 273 -32.59 -1.21 44.07
N ILE A 274 -32.93 -1.67 42.86
CA ILE A 274 -32.64 -3.03 42.37
C ILE A 274 -31.63 -2.96 41.22
N LEU A 275 -30.55 -3.71 41.34
CA LEU A 275 -29.49 -3.88 40.33
C LEU A 275 -28.74 -5.20 40.53
N ALA A 276 -27.90 -5.58 39.57
CA ALA A 276 -27.07 -6.78 39.72
C ALA A 276 -26.01 -6.61 40.81
N GLU A 277 -25.78 -7.66 41.59
CA GLU A 277 -24.84 -7.64 42.73
C GLU A 277 -23.42 -7.24 42.30
N ALA A 278 -22.95 -7.80 41.18
CA ALA A 278 -21.64 -7.54 40.63
C ALA A 278 -21.42 -6.07 40.21
N LEU A 279 -22.50 -5.30 40.05
CA LEU A 279 -22.47 -3.91 39.57
C LEU A 279 -22.81 -2.90 40.67
N LEU A 280 -22.81 -3.31 41.94
CA LEU A 280 -22.98 -2.42 43.10
C LEU A 280 -22.00 -1.25 43.13
N GLY A 281 -20.78 -1.44 42.61
CA GLY A 281 -19.78 -0.37 42.50
C GLY A 281 -20.18 0.79 41.58
N LYS A 282 -21.32 0.71 40.89
CA LYS A 282 -21.89 1.81 40.11
C LYS A 282 -22.74 2.76 40.95
N LEU A 283 -23.13 2.41 42.17
CA LEU A 283 -23.77 3.36 43.06
C LEU A 283 -22.73 4.34 43.61
N ASP A 284 -23.11 5.59 43.82
CA ASP A 284 -22.28 6.55 44.55
C ASP A 284 -22.38 6.30 46.07
N CYS A 285 -21.37 6.74 46.84
CA CYS A 285 -21.39 6.71 48.32
C CYS A 285 -21.71 5.33 48.96
N GLU A 286 -22.15 5.34 50.23
CA GLU A 286 -22.52 4.13 50.98
C GLU A 286 -23.96 3.67 50.65
N TYR A 287 -24.19 2.36 50.70
CA TYR A 287 -25.47 1.70 50.49
C TYR A 287 -25.65 0.58 51.52
N GLU A 288 -26.90 0.25 51.84
CA GLU A 288 -27.24 -0.89 52.70
C GLU A 288 -27.90 -1.99 51.87
N VAL A 289 -27.35 -3.21 51.88
CA VAL A 289 -27.97 -4.34 51.18
C VAL A 289 -29.10 -4.91 52.03
N VAL A 290 -30.34 -4.77 51.53
CA VAL A 290 -31.56 -5.28 52.18
C VAL A 290 -31.66 -6.78 52.00
N ARG A 291 -31.49 -7.25 50.75
CA ARG A 291 -31.54 -8.67 50.40
C ARG A 291 -30.84 -8.96 49.07
N LYS A 292 -30.45 -10.22 48.90
CA LYS A 292 -29.89 -10.78 47.65
C LYS A 292 -30.81 -11.87 47.13
N PHE A 293 -30.98 -11.95 45.82
CA PHE A 293 -31.90 -12.89 45.17
C PHE A 293 -31.45 -13.20 43.72
N LYS A 294 -32.03 -14.24 43.13
CA LYS A 294 -31.79 -14.58 41.72
C LYS A 294 -32.64 -13.75 40.78
N GLY A 295 -32.13 -13.46 39.59
CA GLY A 295 -32.85 -12.71 38.56
C GLY A 295 -34.18 -13.37 38.15
N GLU A 296 -34.32 -14.68 38.37
CA GLU A 296 -35.57 -15.41 38.21
C GLU A 296 -36.73 -14.82 39.05
N GLU A 297 -36.45 -14.29 40.24
CA GLU A 297 -37.47 -13.64 41.09
C GLU A 297 -38.01 -12.34 40.50
N LEU A 298 -37.28 -11.69 39.58
CA LEU A 298 -37.73 -10.46 38.92
C LEU A 298 -38.67 -10.73 37.75
N LEU A 299 -38.69 -11.94 37.19
CA LEU A 299 -39.44 -12.22 35.97
C LEU A 299 -40.95 -12.01 36.18
N GLY A 300 -41.55 -11.19 35.33
CA GLY A 300 -42.96 -10.82 35.41
C GLY A 300 -43.28 -9.66 36.36
N LEU A 301 -42.29 -9.13 37.10
CA LEU A 301 -42.48 -7.95 37.94
C LEU A 301 -42.89 -6.74 37.09
N GLU A 302 -44.02 -6.13 37.43
CA GLU A 302 -44.57 -4.97 36.71
C GLU A 302 -43.96 -3.66 37.24
N TYR A 303 -43.72 -2.71 36.33
CA TYR A 303 -43.23 -1.37 36.64
C TYR A 303 -44.11 -0.30 35.97
N GLU A 304 -44.06 0.94 36.46
CA GLU A 304 -44.79 2.06 35.88
C GLU A 304 -44.14 2.52 34.57
N GLN A 305 -44.95 2.84 33.55
CA GLN A 305 -44.43 3.37 32.28
C GLN A 305 -43.62 4.64 32.53
N LEU A 306 -42.34 4.62 32.14
CA LEU A 306 -41.38 5.69 32.44
C LEU A 306 -41.79 7.04 31.84
N LEU A 307 -42.18 7.03 30.56
CA LEU A 307 -42.53 8.21 29.77
C LEU A 307 -43.84 7.93 29.00
N PRO A 308 -45.01 8.38 29.49
CA PRO A 308 -46.31 8.00 28.96
C PRO A 308 -46.74 8.84 27.74
N PHE A 309 -45.92 8.87 26.68
CA PHE A 309 -46.22 9.60 25.43
C PHE A 309 -47.11 8.83 24.46
N THR A 310 -47.31 7.53 24.69
CA THR A 310 -48.20 6.70 23.88
C THR A 310 -48.82 5.59 24.70
N ASN A 311 -50.00 5.12 24.26
CA ASN A 311 -50.65 3.95 24.81
C ASN A 311 -50.21 2.70 24.02
N VAL A 312 -50.08 1.59 24.72
CA VAL A 312 -49.71 0.30 24.11
C VAL A 312 -50.95 -0.59 23.95
N ASP A 313 -50.98 -1.36 22.87
CA ASP A 313 -52.06 -2.27 22.48
C ASP A 313 -51.87 -3.71 22.99
N LYS A 314 -50.69 -4.02 23.53
CA LYS A 314 -50.30 -5.32 24.08
C LYS A 314 -49.80 -5.21 25.52
N LYS A 315 -49.63 -6.35 26.20
CA LYS A 315 -49.01 -6.40 27.54
C LYS A 315 -47.58 -5.86 27.48
N ALA A 316 -47.28 -4.88 28.32
CA ALA A 316 -45.97 -4.23 28.40
C ALA A 316 -45.65 -3.84 29.86
N PHE A 317 -44.47 -3.24 30.06
CA PHE A 317 -43.99 -2.69 31.32
C PHE A 317 -43.81 -3.74 32.43
N TYR A 318 -43.17 -4.84 32.07
CA TYR A 318 -42.76 -5.90 33.01
C TYR A 318 -41.35 -6.41 32.71
N VAL A 319 -40.75 -7.07 33.69
CA VAL A 319 -39.41 -7.63 33.56
C VAL A 319 -39.44 -8.99 32.84
N ILE A 320 -38.55 -9.18 31.88
CA ILE A 320 -38.39 -10.39 31.06
C ILE A 320 -36.97 -10.96 31.17
N HIS A 321 -36.79 -12.17 30.64
CA HIS A 321 -35.49 -12.80 30.59
C HIS A 321 -34.77 -12.53 29.25
N GLY A 322 -33.52 -12.07 29.32
CA GLY A 322 -32.61 -11.94 28.18
C GLY A 322 -31.23 -12.54 28.46
N ASP A 323 -30.78 -13.44 27.59
CA ASP A 323 -29.47 -14.11 27.72
C ASP A 323 -28.28 -13.18 27.36
N PHE A 324 -28.52 -12.16 26.54
CA PHE A 324 -27.53 -11.17 26.12
C PHE A 324 -27.14 -10.18 27.22
N VAL A 325 -27.86 -10.16 28.35
CA VAL A 325 -27.55 -9.28 29.48
C VAL A 325 -26.21 -9.70 30.09
N THR A 326 -25.30 -8.74 30.27
CA THR A 326 -23.96 -8.95 30.85
C THR A 326 -23.81 -8.25 32.20
N LEU A 327 -22.73 -8.59 32.91
CA LEU A 327 -22.34 -7.97 34.19
C LEU A 327 -21.08 -7.10 34.08
N THR A 328 -20.65 -6.78 32.84
CA THR A 328 -19.42 -6.00 32.62
C THR A 328 -19.65 -4.51 32.83
N ASP A 329 -20.80 -4.00 32.39
CA ASP A 329 -21.15 -2.57 32.40
C ASP A 329 -22.64 -2.35 32.69
N GLY A 330 -23.01 -1.09 32.96
CA GLY A 330 -24.38 -0.70 33.29
C GLY A 330 -24.83 -1.20 34.67
N THR A 331 -26.04 -1.75 34.77
CA THR A 331 -26.66 -2.19 36.03
C THR A 331 -27.03 -3.68 36.05
N GLY A 332 -26.75 -4.40 34.96
CA GLY A 332 -27.21 -5.78 34.76
C GLY A 332 -28.71 -5.88 34.47
N ILE A 333 -29.35 -4.76 34.14
CA ILE A 333 -30.76 -4.64 33.73
C ILE A 333 -30.82 -3.72 32.52
N VAL A 334 -31.44 -4.19 31.44
CA VAL A 334 -31.43 -3.50 30.14
C VAL A 334 -32.85 -3.03 29.79
N HIS A 335 -33.03 -1.78 29.37
CA HIS A 335 -34.32 -1.34 28.85
C HIS A 335 -34.55 -1.92 27.46
N ILE A 336 -35.78 -2.32 27.15
CA ILE A 336 -36.14 -2.93 25.87
C ILE A 336 -37.04 -1.98 25.08
N ALA A 337 -36.56 -1.59 23.90
CA ALA A 337 -37.26 -0.78 22.90
C ALA A 337 -37.20 -1.50 21.53
N PRO A 338 -38.15 -2.40 21.21
CA PRO A 338 -38.10 -3.31 20.06
C PRO A 338 -37.95 -2.66 18.68
N ALA A 339 -38.18 -1.36 18.57
CA ALA A 339 -37.99 -0.60 17.32
C ALA A 339 -36.53 -0.22 17.06
N TYR A 340 -35.67 -0.19 18.07
CA TYR A 340 -34.35 0.46 17.98
C TYR A 340 -33.16 -0.43 18.35
N GLY A 341 -33.40 -1.72 18.60
CA GLY A 341 -32.35 -2.71 18.87
C GLY A 341 -32.70 -4.06 18.25
N GLU A 342 -31.72 -4.78 17.71
CA GLU A 342 -31.95 -6.11 17.14
C GLU A 342 -32.30 -7.14 18.21
N ASP A 343 -31.53 -7.20 19.30
CA ASP A 343 -31.83 -8.05 20.46
C ASP A 343 -33.19 -7.69 21.08
N ASP A 344 -33.48 -6.39 21.21
CA ASP A 344 -34.77 -5.87 21.68
C ASP A 344 -35.93 -6.34 20.79
N ASN A 345 -35.74 -6.34 19.46
CA ASN A 345 -36.74 -6.81 18.50
C ASN A 345 -36.96 -8.32 18.60
N LEU A 346 -35.89 -9.09 18.76
CA LEU A 346 -35.96 -10.54 18.97
C LEU A 346 -36.72 -10.86 20.27
N MET A 347 -36.47 -10.10 21.35
CA MET A 347 -37.24 -10.20 22.60
C MET A 347 -38.69 -9.77 22.42
N GLY A 348 -38.93 -8.69 21.67
CA GLY A 348 -40.28 -8.25 21.35
C GLY A 348 -41.09 -9.33 20.65
N LYS A 349 -40.48 -10.04 19.69
CA LYS A 349 -41.12 -11.19 19.03
C LYS A 349 -41.32 -12.38 19.96
N LYS A 350 -40.32 -12.73 20.79
CA LYS A 350 -40.37 -13.88 21.71
C LYS A 350 -41.45 -13.73 22.79
N TYR A 351 -41.62 -12.52 23.32
CA TYR A 351 -42.54 -12.22 24.43
C TYR A 351 -43.82 -11.50 23.99
N ASP A 352 -44.06 -11.38 22.68
CA ASP A 352 -45.20 -10.67 22.07
C ASP A 352 -45.37 -9.23 22.61
N LEU A 353 -44.27 -8.48 22.70
CA LEU A 353 -44.26 -7.08 23.15
C LEU A 353 -44.74 -6.13 22.04
N PRO A 354 -45.30 -4.96 22.40
CA PRO A 354 -45.67 -3.95 21.42
C PRO A 354 -44.44 -3.33 20.75
N LEU A 355 -44.54 -3.05 19.44
CA LEU A 355 -43.51 -2.36 18.67
C LEU A 355 -43.82 -0.86 18.66
N VAL A 356 -43.31 -0.14 19.65
CA VAL A 356 -43.49 1.31 19.77
C VAL A 356 -42.41 2.04 18.97
N ASN A 357 -42.78 2.73 17.91
CA ASN A 357 -41.89 3.60 17.13
C ASN A 357 -42.40 5.05 17.21
N LEU A 358 -41.65 5.91 17.89
CA LEU A 358 -41.97 7.33 18.11
C LEU A 358 -41.04 8.27 17.33
N VAL A 359 -40.33 7.75 16.34
CA VAL A 359 -39.36 8.50 15.54
C VAL A 359 -39.74 8.33 14.08
N ASP A 360 -39.82 9.42 13.33
CA ASP A 360 -40.12 9.38 11.90
C ASP A 360 -38.92 8.95 11.04
N VAL A 361 -39.12 8.88 9.73
CA VAL A 361 -38.08 8.48 8.77
C VAL A 361 -36.96 9.53 8.62
N GLU A 362 -37.12 10.75 9.11
CA GLU A 362 -36.05 11.75 9.16
C GLU A 362 -35.27 11.70 10.49
N GLY A 363 -35.57 10.72 11.36
CA GLY A 363 -34.94 10.58 12.67
C GLY A 363 -35.39 11.63 13.68
N LYS A 364 -36.57 12.25 13.48
CA LYS A 364 -37.16 13.23 14.39
C LYS A 364 -38.28 12.61 15.20
N PHE A 365 -38.51 13.10 16.42
CA PHE A 365 -39.65 12.65 17.21
C PHE A 365 -40.99 13.05 16.58
N VAL A 366 -41.95 12.12 16.60
CA VAL A 366 -43.32 12.34 16.11
C VAL A 366 -44.10 13.31 17.02
N PRO A 367 -45.20 13.93 16.54
CA PRO A 367 -45.97 14.92 17.30
C PRO A 367 -46.45 14.45 18.68
N GLU A 368 -46.67 13.16 18.86
CA GLU A 368 -47.10 12.52 20.12
C GLU A 368 -46.08 12.69 21.25
N VAL A 369 -44.80 12.88 20.93
CA VAL A 369 -43.73 13.14 21.91
C VAL A 369 -43.61 14.65 22.12
N GLU A 370 -44.66 15.26 22.67
CA GLU A 370 -44.87 16.71 22.72
C GLU A 370 -43.63 17.55 23.11
N PRO A 371 -42.82 17.19 24.14
CA PRO A 371 -41.68 18.02 24.55
C PRO A 371 -40.57 18.12 23.51
N TRP A 372 -40.49 17.16 22.59
CA TRP A 372 -39.40 17.04 21.61
C TRP A 372 -39.88 16.84 20.17
N ALA A 373 -41.17 17.02 19.89
CA ALA A 373 -41.76 16.87 18.57
C ALA A 373 -40.96 17.64 17.49
N GLY A 374 -40.60 16.97 16.40
CA GLY A 374 -39.83 17.51 15.29
C GLY A 374 -38.32 17.69 15.56
N LEU A 375 -37.82 17.40 16.77
CA LEU A 375 -36.38 17.41 17.06
C LEU A 375 -35.73 16.09 16.67
N PHE A 376 -34.56 16.19 16.02
CA PHE A 376 -33.70 15.04 15.77
C PHE A 376 -33.28 14.36 17.08
N VAL A 377 -33.37 13.03 17.14
CA VAL A 377 -33.20 12.25 18.38
C VAL A 377 -31.93 12.57 19.17
N LYS A 378 -30.77 12.69 18.52
CA LYS A 378 -29.50 13.02 19.21
C LYS A 378 -29.45 14.47 19.72
N LYS A 379 -30.20 15.39 19.13
CA LYS A 379 -30.36 16.76 19.65
C LYS A 379 -31.35 16.81 20.83
N ALA A 380 -32.22 15.81 20.94
CA ALA A 380 -33.15 15.68 22.04
C ALA A 380 -32.50 15.04 23.28
N ASP A 381 -31.45 14.21 23.14
CA ASP A 381 -30.76 13.55 24.26
C ASP A 381 -30.48 14.50 25.46
N PRO A 382 -29.86 15.69 25.31
CA PRO A 382 -29.65 16.60 26.46
C PRO A 382 -30.95 17.08 27.11
N LYS A 383 -32.01 17.30 26.31
CA LYS A 383 -33.32 17.75 26.80
C LYS A 383 -34.08 16.62 27.50
N ILE A 384 -33.88 15.39 27.06
CA ILE A 384 -34.43 14.20 27.73
C ILE A 384 -33.77 14.03 29.10
N ILE A 385 -32.45 14.20 29.18
CA ILE A 385 -31.72 14.13 30.44
C ILE A 385 -32.22 15.20 31.43
N GLU A 386 -32.41 16.44 30.96
CA GLU A 386 -32.97 17.53 31.75
C GLU A 386 -34.38 17.19 32.26
N TYR A 387 -35.26 16.70 31.38
CA TYR A 387 -36.61 16.26 31.75
C TYR A 387 -36.60 15.15 32.80
N LEU A 388 -35.76 14.12 32.64
CA LEU A 388 -35.65 13.02 33.60
C LEU A 388 -35.14 13.51 34.96
N LYS A 389 -34.26 14.52 34.97
CA LYS A 389 -33.78 15.16 36.20
C LYS A 389 -34.88 15.94 36.90
N GLU A 390 -35.64 16.76 36.17
CA GLU A 390 -36.77 17.54 36.72
C GLU A 390 -37.87 16.65 37.31
N LYS A 391 -38.07 15.45 36.73
CA LYS A 391 -39.04 14.47 37.21
C LYS A 391 -38.52 13.55 38.33
N ASN A 392 -37.28 13.74 38.80
CA ASN A 392 -36.60 12.88 39.77
C ASN A 392 -36.50 11.39 39.34
N ILE A 393 -36.48 11.15 38.02
CA ILE A 393 -36.36 9.81 37.41
C ILE A 393 -34.88 9.46 37.18
N LEU A 394 -34.07 10.47 36.84
CA LEU A 394 -32.64 10.33 36.61
C LEU A 394 -31.90 10.07 37.94
N TYR A 395 -31.13 8.99 38.01
CA TYR A 395 -30.21 8.73 39.13
C TYR A 395 -28.90 9.49 38.95
N LYS A 396 -28.17 9.22 37.86
CA LYS A 396 -26.91 9.90 37.54
C LYS A 396 -26.62 9.95 36.05
N THR A 397 -25.68 10.81 35.68
CA THR A 397 -25.12 10.94 34.33
C THR A 397 -23.62 10.70 34.36
N GLU A 398 -23.09 9.93 33.41
CA GLU A 398 -21.65 9.67 33.27
C GLU A 398 -21.21 9.88 31.83
N SER A 399 -20.02 10.46 31.63
CA SER A 399 -19.40 10.52 30.31
C SER A 399 -18.86 9.15 29.95
N PHE A 400 -19.32 8.61 28.83
CA PHE A 400 -18.92 7.29 28.33
C PHE A 400 -18.32 7.45 26.93
N THR A 401 -17.16 6.84 26.71
CA THR A 401 -16.51 6.82 25.39
C THR A 401 -16.69 5.44 24.78
N HIS A 402 -17.32 5.39 23.61
CA HIS A 402 -17.55 4.14 22.88
C HIS A 402 -17.48 4.35 21.38
N SER A 403 -17.37 3.25 20.63
CA SER A 403 -17.40 3.29 19.18
C SER A 403 -18.84 3.28 18.69
N TYR A 404 -19.24 4.31 17.95
CA TYR A 404 -20.59 4.48 17.43
C TYR A 404 -20.58 4.48 15.89
N PRO A 405 -21.59 3.88 15.24
CA PRO A 405 -21.66 3.83 13.78
C PRO A 405 -22.17 5.16 13.16
N PHE A 406 -21.41 5.68 12.21
CA PHE A 406 -21.81 6.81 11.36
C PHE A 406 -22.02 6.36 9.92
N CYS A 407 -22.82 7.11 9.17
CA CYS A 407 -22.94 6.90 7.74
C CYS A 407 -21.57 7.12 7.09
N TRP A 408 -21.06 6.10 6.39
CA TRP A 408 -19.74 6.08 5.76
C TRP A 408 -19.53 7.18 4.70
N ARG A 409 -20.60 7.84 4.25
CA ARG A 409 -20.55 8.92 3.26
C ARG A 409 -20.87 10.30 3.81
N CYS A 410 -21.90 10.41 4.65
CA CYS A 410 -22.41 11.71 5.09
C CYS A 410 -22.10 12.04 6.56
N ASP A 411 -21.42 11.13 7.26
CA ASP A 411 -21.00 11.29 8.66
C ASP A 411 -22.14 11.58 9.65
N THR A 412 -23.38 11.26 9.28
CA THR A 412 -24.55 11.37 10.18
C THR A 412 -24.60 10.16 11.11
N HIS A 413 -25.04 10.36 12.36
CA HIS A 413 -25.26 9.27 13.31
C HIS A 413 -26.28 8.29 12.72
N LEU A 414 -25.92 7.01 12.64
CA LEU A 414 -26.87 5.98 12.24
C LEU A 414 -27.81 5.66 13.40
N LEU A 415 -29.05 5.34 13.05
CA LEU A 415 -30.05 4.84 13.97
C LEU A 415 -30.34 3.40 13.61
N TYR A 416 -30.46 2.52 14.59
CA TYR A 416 -31.11 1.24 14.37
C TYR A 416 -32.61 1.50 14.29
N TYR A 417 -33.24 1.13 13.18
CA TYR A 417 -34.59 1.57 12.87
C TYR A 417 -35.38 0.45 12.18
N PRO A 418 -36.69 0.29 12.45
CA PRO A 418 -37.48 -0.78 11.86
C PRO A 418 -37.80 -0.44 10.40
N ARG A 419 -37.34 -1.26 9.45
CA ARG A 419 -37.65 -1.11 8.03
C ARG A 419 -38.06 -2.44 7.41
N GLU A 420 -38.98 -2.37 6.46
CA GLU A 420 -39.08 -3.42 5.45
C GLU A 420 -37.95 -3.24 4.44
N SER A 421 -37.20 -4.30 4.19
CA SER A 421 -36.13 -4.30 3.20
C SER A 421 -35.98 -5.68 2.58
N TRP A 422 -35.27 -5.75 1.45
CA TRP A 422 -34.92 -7.02 0.82
C TRP A 422 -33.53 -7.45 1.24
N PHE A 423 -33.39 -8.75 1.48
CA PHE A 423 -32.16 -9.35 1.95
C PHE A 423 -31.75 -10.53 1.07
N VAL A 424 -30.45 -10.70 0.86
CA VAL A 424 -29.85 -11.95 0.41
C VAL A 424 -29.42 -12.74 1.65
N LYS A 425 -29.83 -14.01 1.74
CA LYS A 425 -29.62 -14.89 2.89
C LYS A 425 -28.19 -15.41 3.01
N MET A 426 -27.21 -14.50 3.07
CA MET A 426 -25.78 -14.80 3.11
C MET A 426 -25.38 -15.66 4.31
N SER A 427 -26.11 -15.56 5.44
CA SER A 427 -25.87 -16.41 6.62
C SER A 427 -26.00 -17.90 6.31
N SER A 428 -26.88 -18.28 5.37
CA SER A 428 -27.04 -19.67 4.93
C SER A 428 -25.91 -20.17 4.02
N LEU A 429 -25.08 -19.25 3.51
CA LEU A 429 -23.93 -19.54 2.66
C LEU A 429 -22.59 -19.44 3.41
N ARG A 430 -22.60 -19.20 4.72
CA ARG A 430 -21.40 -18.99 5.54
C ARG A 430 -20.29 -20.01 5.28
N ASP A 431 -20.61 -21.29 5.36
CA ASP A 431 -19.61 -22.35 5.27
C ASP A 431 -19.00 -22.41 3.86
N LYS A 432 -19.81 -22.17 2.81
CA LYS A 432 -19.36 -22.06 1.42
C LYS A 432 -18.50 -20.82 1.17
N LEU A 433 -18.85 -19.68 1.79
CA LEU A 433 -18.05 -18.45 1.71
C LEU A 433 -16.67 -18.67 2.32
N LEU A 434 -16.59 -19.34 3.47
CA LEU A 434 -15.32 -19.69 4.10
C LEU A 434 -14.51 -20.67 3.25
N GLU A 435 -15.15 -21.70 2.68
CA GLU A 435 -14.50 -22.64 1.78
C GLU A 435 -13.89 -21.92 0.55
N ASN A 436 -14.68 -21.08 -0.13
CA ASN A 436 -14.23 -20.36 -1.31
C ASN A 436 -13.18 -19.30 -0.96
N ASN A 437 -13.31 -18.61 0.17
CA ASN A 437 -12.28 -17.71 0.69
C ASN A 437 -10.94 -18.41 0.92
N ASN A 438 -10.96 -19.66 1.38
CA ASN A 438 -9.75 -20.43 1.67
C ASN A 438 -9.03 -20.92 0.40
N LYS A 439 -9.73 -21.01 -0.74
CA LYS A 439 -9.14 -21.31 -2.06
C LYS A 439 -8.33 -20.13 -2.63
N VAL A 440 -8.58 -18.92 -2.16
CA VAL A 440 -7.86 -17.71 -2.58
C VAL A 440 -6.48 -17.65 -1.93
N ASN A 441 -5.46 -17.35 -2.74
CA ASN A 441 -4.14 -16.95 -2.27
C ASN A 441 -4.14 -15.46 -1.89
N TRP A 442 -4.31 -15.18 -0.59
CA TRP A 442 -4.30 -13.83 -0.05
C TRP A 442 -2.89 -13.36 0.27
N LEU A 443 -2.55 -12.14 -0.15
CA LEU A 443 -1.27 -11.49 0.10
C LEU A 443 -1.54 -10.17 0.84
N PRO A 444 -1.31 -10.08 2.16
CA PRO A 444 -0.69 -11.07 3.04
C PRO A 444 -1.67 -12.14 3.53
N ASP A 445 -1.12 -13.29 3.93
CA ASP A 445 -1.92 -14.47 4.26
C ASP A 445 -2.87 -14.28 5.46
N ASN A 446 -2.50 -13.42 6.41
CA ASN A 446 -3.33 -13.14 7.58
C ASN A 446 -4.69 -12.50 7.24
N VAL A 447 -4.91 -12.04 6.00
CA VAL A 447 -6.24 -11.59 5.56
C VAL A 447 -7.21 -12.77 5.45
N ARG A 448 -6.73 -13.92 4.98
CA ARG A 448 -7.52 -15.14 4.71
C ARG A 448 -8.30 -15.59 5.93
N THR A 449 -7.61 -15.82 7.05
CA THR A 449 -8.22 -16.26 8.31
C THR A 449 -8.51 -15.11 9.26
N GLY A 450 -7.83 -13.98 9.14
CA GLY A 450 -8.03 -12.81 9.99
C GLY A 450 -9.13 -11.89 9.46
N ARG A 451 -8.75 -10.80 8.78
CA ARG A 451 -9.69 -9.71 8.46
C ARG A 451 -10.88 -10.16 7.61
N MET A 452 -10.68 -11.02 6.62
CA MET A 452 -11.76 -11.56 5.79
C MET A 452 -12.42 -12.75 6.47
N GLY A 453 -11.65 -13.75 6.92
CA GLY A 453 -12.14 -14.95 7.61
C GLY A 453 -13.08 -14.65 8.78
N ASN A 454 -12.63 -13.87 9.77
CA ASN A 454 -13.43 -13.50 10.95
C ASN A 454 -14.74 -12.76 10.59
N PHE A 455 -14.76 -12.04 9.47
CA PHE A 455 -15.97 -11.37 8.99
C PHE A 455 -16.95 -12.37 8.38
N LEU A 456 -16.45 -13.31 7.59
CA LEU A 456 -17.26 -14.35 6.98
C LEU A 456 -17.82 -15.32 8.04
N GLU A 457 -17.07 -15.66 9.09
CA GLU A 457 -17.55 -16.48 10.21
C GLU A 457 -18.80 -15.91 10.88
N ASN A 458 -18.91 -14.57 10.90
CA ASN A 458 -20.01 -13.82 11.49
C ASN A 458 -20.88 -13.15 10.40
N VAL A 459 -20.89 -13.69 9.19
CA VAL A 459 -21.63 -13.09 8.08
C VAL A 459 -23.13 -13.07 8.39
N ILE A 460 -23.72 -11.90 8.24
CA ILE A 460 -25.16 -11.70 8.37
C ILE A 460 -25.80 -11.54 6.99
N ASP A 461 -27.11 -11.66 6.93
CA ASP A 461 -27.85 -11.47 5.67
C ASP A 461 -27.64 -10.06 5.12
N TRP A 462 -27.36 -9.99 3.82
CA TRP A 462 -27.04 -8.75 3.14
C TRP A 462 -28.32 -8.01 2.77
N GLY A 463 -28.60 -6.87 3.44
CA GLY A 463 -29.65 -5.94 3.01
C GLY A 463 -29.31 -5.34 1.66
N ILE A 464 -29.96 -5.83 0.60
CA ILE A 464 -29.63 -5.52 -0.79
C ILE A 464 -30.40 -4.32 -1.33
N SER A 465 -31.58 -4.02 -0.78
CA SER A 465 -32.40 -2.90 -1.28
C SER A 465 -31.99 -1.55 -0.68
N ARG A 466 -32.18 -0.49 -1.47
CA ARG A 466 -31.96 0.91 -1.10
C ARG A 466 -33.16 1.73 -1.57
N GLU A 467 -33.65 2.60 -0.69
CA GLU A 467 -34.79 3.47 -1.01
C GLU A 467 -34.36 4.79 -1.64
N ARG A 468 -33.66 4.67 -2.78
CA ARG A 468 -33.01 5.77 -3.51
C ARG A 468 -33.44 5.76 -4.98
N TYR A 469 -32.88 6.68 -5.78
CA TYR A 469 -33.37 6.95 -7.14
C TYR A 469 -32.36 6.57 -8.23
N TRP A 470 -31.06 6.74 -7.98
CA TRP A 470 -29.96 6.46 -8.90
C TRP A 470 -29.24 5.15 -8.53
N GLY A 471 -29.52 4.09 -9.28
CA GLY A 471 -29.04 2.74 -9.01
C GLY A 471 -29.82 1.69 -9.79
N THR A 472 -29.27 0.48 -9.90
CA THR A 472 -29.97 -0.61 -10.58
C THR A 472 -31.32 -0.90 -9.90
N PRO A 473 -32.45 -0.79 -10.62
CA PRO A 473 -33.76 -1.08 -10.06
C PRO A 473 -33.88 -2.55 -9.64
N LEU A 474 -34.42 -2.81 -8.45
CA LEU A 474 -34.71 -4.18 -8.00
C LEU A 474 -35.87 -4.76 -8.85
N PRO A 475 -35.68 -5.86 -9.60
CA PRO A 475 -36.63 -6.29 -10.61
C PRO A 475 -37.75 -7.18 -10.04
N ILE A 476 -38.37 -6.75 -8.95
CA ILE A 476 -39.48 -7.46 -8.31
C ILE A 476 -40.77 -6.69 -8.54
N TRP A 477 -41.77 -7.36 -9.09
CA TRP A 477 -43.14 -6.87 -9.18
C TRP A 477 -43.99 -7.52 -8.09
N GLU A 478 -44.80 -6.70 -7.43
CA GLU A 478 -45.68 -7.11 -6.34
C GLU A 478 -47.14 -6.82 -6.72
N CYS A 479 -48.01 -7.79 -6.47
CA CYS A 479 -49.45 -7.66 -6.59
C CYS A 479 -50.07 -7.39 -5.22
N GLU A 480 -51.19 -6.67 -5.19
CA GLU A 480 -52.00 -6.49 -3.97
C GLU A 480 -52.50 -7.81 -3.35
N CYS A 481 -52.56 -8.92 -4.10
CA CYS A 481 -52.89 -10.24 -3.56
C CYS A 481 -51.72 -10.91 -2.81
N GLY A 482 -50.56 -10.27 -2.74
CA GLY A 482 -49.33 -10.78 -2.11
C GLY A 482 -48.45 -11.62 -3.03
N HIS A 483 -48.89 -11.90 -4.26
CA HIS A 483 -48.03 -12.56 -5.25
C HIS A 483 -46.89 -11.64 -5.67
N ARG A 484 -45.69 -12.20 -5.79
CA ARG A 484 -44.46 -11.51 -6.16
C ARG A 484 -43.75 -12.27 -7.25
N GLU A 485 -43.15 -11.54 -8.16
CA GLU A 485 -42.41 -12.09 -9.28
C GLU A 485 -41.14 -11.30 -9.54
N MET A 486 -40.04 -12.00 -9.80
CA MET A 486 -38.77 -11.38 -10.19
C MET A 486 -38.53 -11.57 -11.68
N ILE A 487 -38.15 -10.50 -12.39
CA ILE A 487 -37.78 -10.52 -13.81
C ILE A 487 -36.25 -10.55 -13.93
N GLY A 488 -35.71 -11.41 -14.78
CA GLY A 488 -34.28 -11.63 -14.96
C GLY A 488 -33.69 -11.15 -16.29
N SER A 489 -34.51 -10.63 -17.22
CA SER A 489 -34.04 -10.14 -18.53
C SER A 489 -35.03 -9.16 -19.18
N LYS A 490 -34.56 -8.40 -20.18
CA LYS A 490 -35.41 -7.58 -21.07
C LYS A 490 -36.36 -8.44 -21.89
N GLU A 491 -35.94 -9.63 -22.29
CA GLU A 491 -36.82 -10.58 -23.00
C GLU A 491 -37.98 -11.04 -22.11
N GLU A 492 -37.70 -11.46 -20.87
CA GLU A 492 -38.73 -11.83 -19.89
C GLU A 492 -39.63 -10.64 -19.56
N LEU A 493 -39.05 -9.43 -19.42
CA LEU A 493 -39.81 -8.20 -19.21
C LEU A 493 -40.79 -7.93 -20.36
N ARG A 494 -40.37 -8.08 -21.62
CA ARG A 494 -41.24 -7.89 -22.80
C ARG A 494 -42.33 -8.96 -22.88
N ALA A 495 -42.02 -10.20 -22.50
CA ALA A 495 -42.99 -11.28 -22.50
C ALA A 495 -44.08 -11.11 -21.42
N ARG A 496 -43.74 -10.52 -20.27
CA ARG A 496 -44.64 -10.37 -19.11
C ARG A 496 -45.27 -9.00 -18.96
N GLY A 497 -44.61 -7.96 -19.47
CA GLY A 497 -44.99 -6.57 -19.27
C GLY A 497 -46.03 -6.08 -20.26
N LYS A 498 -46.88 -5.16 -19.80
CA LYS A 498 -47.86 -4.46 -20.64
C LYS A 498 -47.20 -3.25 -21.29
N ASN A 499 -47.31 -3.12 -22.61
CA ASN A 499 -46.84 -1.96 -23.39
C ASN A 499 -45.35 -1.61 -23.18
N VAL A 500 -44.47 -2.61 -23.04
CA VAL A 500 -43.03 -2.38 -22.85
C VAL A 500 -42.43 -1.73 -24.12
N PRO A 501 -41.80 -0.54 -24.01
CA PRO A 501 -41.13 0.10 -25.15
C PRO A 501 -39.99 -0.76 -25.71
N GLU A 502 -39.75 -0.69 -27.02
CA GLU A 502 -38.68 -1.46 -27.68
C GLU A 502 -37.29 -1.08 -27.14
N ASN A 503 -37.06 0.22 -26.96
CA ASN A 503 -35.83 0.84 -26.43
C ASN A 503 -35.99 1.25 -24.96
N ILE A 504 -36.60 0.41 -24.12
CA ILE A 504 -36.74 0.67 -22.69
C ILE A 504 -35.37 0.81 -22.01
N GLU A 505 -35.18 1.91 -21.28
CA GLU A 505 -34.05 2.12 -20.37
C GLU A 505 -34.35 1.43 -19.03
N LEU A 506 -33.45 0.58 -18.54
CA LEU A 506 -33.62 -0.20 -17.32
C LEU A 506 -33.30 0.60 -16.05
N HIS A 507 -33.67 1.88 -16.04
CA HIS A 507 -33.44 2.78 -14.92
C HIS A 507 -34.74 3.48 -14.50
N LYS A 508 -34.78 3.97 -13.26
CA LYS A 508 -35.83 4.89 -12.81
C LYS A 508 -35.76 6.21 -13.58
N PRO A 509 -36.89 6.89 -13.82
CA PRO A 509 -38.26 6.45 -13.52
C PRO A 509 -38.86 5.54 -14.61
N TYR A 510 -38.18 5.35 -15.74
CA TYR A 510 -38.74 4.70 -16.94
C TYR A 510 -39.29 3.29 -16.66
N ILE A 511 -38.52 2.48 -15.94
CA ILE A 511 -38.93 1.11 -15.60
C ILE A 511 -40.10 1.03 -14.61
N ASP A 512 -40.32 2.08 -13.81
CA ASP A 512 -41.42 2.12 -12.83
C ASP A 512 -42.79 2.20 -13.52
N ASN A 513 -42.83 2.60 -14.80
CA ASN A 513 -44.05 2.65 -15.63
C ASN A 513 -44.40 1.30 -16.30
N VAL A 514 -43.55 0.27 -16.15
CA VAL A 514 -43.82 -1.05 -16.70
C VAL A 514 -44.59 -1.89 -15.69
N HIS A 515 -45.79 -2.30 -16.06
CA HIS A 515 -46.66 -3.13 -15.22
C HIS A 515 -46.80 -4.56 -15.77
N LEU A 516 -46.96 -5.53 -14.88
CA LEU A 516 -47.24 -6.93 -15.25
C LEU A 516 -48.70 -7.29 -14.97
N GLU A 517 -49.19 -8.39 -15.54
CA GLU A 517 -50.43 -9.03 -15.12
C GLU A 517 -50.15 -10.14 -14.12
N CYS A 518 -50.86 -10.13 -12.98
CA CYS A 518 -50.74 -11.14 -11.95
C CYS A 518 -51.34 -12.48 -12.43
N PRO A 519 -50.59 -13.59 -12.40
CA PRO A 519 -51.11 -14.89 -12.83
C PRO A 519 -52.18 -15.48 -11.90
N HIS A 520 -52.35 -14.94 -10.68
CA HIS A 520 -53.30 -15.46 -9.69
C HIS A 520 -54.64 -14.71 -9.66
N CYS A 521 -54.60 -13.38 -9.72
CA CYS A 521 -55.81 -12.55 -9.61
C CYS A 521 -56.08 -11.68 -10.84
N HIS A 522 -55.23 -11.76 -11.88
CA HIS A 522 -55.31 -10.99 -13.13
C HIS A 522 -55.29 -9.46 -12.97
N LYS A 523 -54.99 -8.98 -11.75
CA LYS A 523 -54.79 -7.56 -11.49
C LYS A 523 -53.37 -7.15 -11.87
N GLU A 524 -53.19 -5.85 -11.95
CA GLU A 524 -51.90 -5.25 -12.24
C GLU A 524 -50.89 -5.51 -11.12
N MET A 525 -49.65 -5.76 -11.50
CA MET A 525 -48.50 -5.80 -10.59
C MET A 525 -47.61 -4.60 -10.87
N THR A 526 -47.09 -4.00 -9.80
CA THR A 526 -46.20 -2.84 -9.88
C THR A 526 -44.84 -3.20 -9.31
N ARG A 527 -43.77 -2.66 -9.91
CA ARG A 527 -42.42 -2.87 -9.42
C ARG A 527 -42.29 -2.30 -8.00
N VAL A 528 -41.55 -2.99 -7.14
CA VAL A 528 -41.14 -2.42 -5.86
C VAL A 528 -40.32 -1.15 -6.09
N SER A 529 -40.44 -0.15 -5.22
CA SER A 529 -39.81 1.15 -5.45
C SER A 529 -38.28 1.12 -5.36
N ASP A 530 -37.69 0.13 -4.68
CA ASP A 530 -36.28 0.09 -4.33
C ASP A 530 -35.34 -0.02 -5.54
N VAL A 531 -34.14 0.54 -5.40
CA VAL A 531 -32.93 0.18 -6.18
C VAL A 531 -32.06 -0.76 -5.34
N ILE A 532 -31.01 -1.32 -5.91
CA ILE A 532 -30.08 -2.19 -5.18
C ILE A 532 -28.86 -1.42 -4.65
N ASP A 533 -28.14 -2.07 -3.73
CA ASP A 533 -26.84 -1.65 -3.22
C ASP A 533 -25.78 -1.60 -4.33
N CYS A 534 -25.05 -0.50 -4.50
CA CYS A 534 -24.01 -0.36 -5.53
C CYS A 534 -22.82 -1.33 -5.32
N TRP A 535 -22.69 -1.91 -4.12
CA TRP A 535 -21.74 -3.01 -3.91
C TRP A 535 -22.13 -4.29 -4.66
N PHE A 536 -23.40 -4.46 -5.02
CA PHE A 536 -23.86 -5.52 -5.91
C PHE A 536 -23.47 -5.23 -7.35
N ASP A 537 -23.58 -3.98 -7.79
CA ASP A 537 -23.18 -3.57 -9.13
C ASP A 537 -21.69 -3.86 -9.35
N SER A 538 -20.84 -3.34 -8.46
CA SER A 538 -19.40 -3.58 -8.52
C SER A 538 -19.05 -5.06 -8.32
N GLY A 539 -19.74 -5.78 -7.44
CA GLY A 539 -19.52 -7.21 -7.22
C GLY A 539 -19.96 -8.11 -8.38
N SER A 540 -20.85 -7.62 -9.26
CA SER A 540 -21.33 -8.32 -10.46
C SER A 540 -20.41 -8.13 -11.69
N MET A 541 -19.41 -7.25 -11.57
CA MET A 541 -18.45 -6.91 -12.62
C MET A 541 -17.87 -8.11 -13.39
N PRO A 542 -17.47 -9.23 -12.75
CA PRO A 542 -16.86 -10.36 -13.45
C PRO A 542 -17.65 -10.84 -14.67
N PHE A 543 -18.97 -10.90 -14.57
CA PHE A 543 -19.86 -11.41 -15.61
C PHE A 543 -20.64 -10.27 -16.30
N ALA A 544 -21.04 -9.22 -15.56
CA ALA A 544 -21.83 -8.13 -16.11
C ALA A 544 -21.08 -7.29 -17.15
N GLN A 545 -19.74 -7.17 -17.04
CA GLN A 545 -18.92 -6.49 -18.05
C GLN A 545 -18.95 -7.15 -19.44
N HIS A 546 -19.42 -8.40 -19.50
CA HIS A 546 -19.51 -9.25 -20.70
C HIS A 546 -20.94 -9.42 -21.19
N HIS A 547 -21.93 -8.79 -20.53
CA HIS A 547 -23.36 -9.03 -20.77
C HIS A 547 -23.76 -10.51 -20.58
N TYR A 548 -23.06 -11.22 -19.68
CA TYR A 548 -23.34 -12.62 -19.38
C TYR A 548 -24.67 -12.75 -18.61
N PRO A 549 -25.50 -13.76 -18.92
CA PRO A 549 -25.25 -14.90 -19.82
C PRO A 549 -25.75 -14.68 -21.26
N PHE A 550 -26.23 -13.49 -21.59
CA PHE A 550 -26.89 -13.20 -22.87
C PHE A 550 -25.89 -13.16 -24.02
N GLU A 551 -24.68 -12.65 -23.75
CA GLU A 551 -23.57 -12.59 -24.70
C GLU A 551 -22.26 -13.04 -24.04
N ASN A 552 -21.24 -13.34 -24.86
CA ASN A 552 -19.87 -13.62 -24.43
C ASN A 552 -19.74 -14.73 -23.37
N LYS A 553 -20.65 -15.70 -23.40
CA LYS A 553 -20.71 -16.78 -22.41
C LYS A 553 -19.42 -17.59 -22.35
N GLU A 554 -18.96 -18.07 -23.49
CA GLU A 554 -17.75 -18.88 -23.59
C GLU A 554 -16.51 -18.08 -23.18
N LEU A 555 -16.50 -16.77 -23.46
CA LEU A 555 -15.42 -15.89 -23.05
C LEU A 555 -15.37 -15.77 -21.53
N PHE A 556 -16.50 -15.53 -20.86
CA PHE A 556 -16.56 -15.48 -19.39
C PHE A 556 -16.17 -16.82 -18.76
N GLU A 557 -16.78 -17.92 -19.21
CA GLU A 557 -16.55 -19.25 -18.63
C GLU A 557 -15.10 -19.72 -18.78
N ALA A 558 -14.41 -19.35 -19.86
CA ALA A 558 -12.99 -19.66 -20.05
C ALA A 558 -12.04 -18.81 -19.19
N ASN A 559 -12.52 -17.69 -18.64
CA ASN A 559 -11.70 -16.67 -17.97
C ASN A 559 -12.07 -16.47 -16.49
N PHE A 560 -13.02 -17.25 -15.98
CA PHE A 560 -13.48 -17.22 -14.60
C PHE A 560 -13.06 -18.52 -13.87
N PRO A 561 -12.41 -18.44 -12.71
CA PRO A 561 -12.07 -17.25 -11.93
C PRO A 561 -10.89 -16.44 -12.49
N ALA A 562 -10.81 -15.15 -12.13
CA ALA A 562 -9.67 -14.32 -12.53
C ALA A 562 -8.38 -14.71 -11.78
N GLN A 563 -7.24 -14.68 -12.46
CA GLN A 563 -5.96 -15.06 -11.85
C GLN A 563 -5.41 -13.98 -10.89
N PHE A 564 -5.78 -12.69 -11.05
CA PHE A 564 -5.22 -11.62 -10.23
C PHE A 564 -6.16 -10.43 -10.00
N ILE A 565 -6.14 -9.92 -8.77
CA ILE A 565 -6.80 -8.68 -8.33
C ILE A 565 -5.93 -7.95 -7.29
N SER A 566 -6.03 -6.62 -7.22
CA SER A 566 -5.31 -5.83 -6.21
C SER A 566 -6.04 -4.53 -5.88
N GLU A 567 -6.45 -4.37 -4.62
CA GLU A 567 -7.03 -3.13 -4.09
C GLU A 567 -6.61 -2.90 -2.63
N ALA A 568 -6.97 -1.76 -2.07
CA ALA A 568 -6.66 -1.42 -0.68
C ALA A 568 -7.46 -2.25 0.35
N VAL A 569 -6.91 -2.33 1.58
CA VAL A 569 -7.41 -3.18 2.67
C VAL A 569 -8.88 -2.92 3.07
N ASP A 570 -9.41 -1.74 2.81
CA ASP A 570 -10.83 -1.40 2.99
C ASP A 570 -11.77 -2.27 2.15
N GLN A 571 -11.30 -2.79 1.00
CA GLN A 571 -12.11 -3.64 0.12
C GLN A 571 -12.44 -5.01 0.71
N THR A 572 -11.82 -5.40 1.83
CA THR A 572 -12.26 -6.55 2.67
C THR A 572 -13.67 -6.37 3.27
N ARG A 573 -14.22 -5.16 3.23
CA ARG A 573 -15.61 -4.81 3.59
C ARG A 573 -16.33 -4.11 2.42
N GLY A 574 -15.85 -4.32 1.21
CA GLY A 574 -16.38 -3.74 0.00
C GLY A 574 -16.28 -4.76 -1.12
N TRP A 575 -15.52 -4.42 -2.16
CA TRP A 575 -15.50 -5.18 -3.41
C TRP A 575 -15.02 -6.61 -3.28
N PHE A 576 -13.99 -6.90 -2.47
CA PHE A 576 -13.53 -8.29 -2.28
C PHE A 576 -14.62 -9.18 -1.67
N TYR A 577 -15.37 -8.62 -0.71
CA TYR A 577 -16.48 -9.35 -0.11
C TYR A 577 -17.61 -9.56 -1.11
N THR A 578 -18.03 -8.54 -1.86
CA THR A 578 -19.18 -8.68 -2.76
C THR A 578 -18.89 -9.54 -3.98
N LEU A 579 -17.67 -9.49 -4.53
CA LEU A 579 -17.20 -10.46 -5.52
C LEU A 579 -17.35 -11.89 -5.01
N LEU A 580 -16.85 -12.18 -3.80
CA LEU A 580 -16.90 -13.52 -3.22
C LEU A 580 -18.33 -13.95 -2.90
N ALA A 581 -19.12 -13.03 -2.34
CA ALA A 581 -20.51 -13.23 -1.98
C ALA A 581 -21.36 -13.64 -3.17
N ILE A 582 -21.31 -12.84 -4.24
CA ILE A 582 -22.11 -13.06 -5.46
C ILE A 582 -21.63 -14.33 -6.14
N SER A 583 -20.32 -14.50 -6.32
CA SER A 583 -19.73 -15.70 -6.91
C SER A 583 -20.13 -16.97 -6.17
N THR A 584 -20.10 -16.97 -4.83
CA THR A 584 -20.52 -18.12 -4.02
C THR A 584 -22.02 -18.39 -4.18
N ALA A 585 -22.84 -17.34 -4.22
CA ALA A 585 -24.29 -17.49 -4.35
C ALA A 585 -24.72 -18.02 -5.73
N ILE A 586 -24.07 -17.61 -6.82
CA ILE A 586 -24.50 -17.97 -8.18
C ILE A 586 -23.65 -19.08 -8.82
N PHE A 587 -22.32 -19.07 -8.65
CA PHE A 587 -21.37 -20.00 -9.28
C PHE A 587 -20.73 -21.03 -8.33
N ASP A 588 -20.90 -20.89 -7.01
CA ASP A 588 -20.37 -21.80 -5.99
C ASP A 588 -18.83 -21.94 -6.01
N THR A 589 -18.12 -20.86 -6.36
CA THR A 589 -16.65 -20.84 -6.42
C THR A 589 -16.08 -19.47 -5.98
N ASN A 590 -14.75 -19.37 -5.81
CA ASN A 590 -14.06 -18.09 -5.61
C ASN A 590 -14.01 -17.27 -6.90
N PRO A 591 -14.18 -15.94 -6.86
CA PRO A 591 -14.18 -15.08 -8.05
C PRO A 591 -12.78 -14.81 -8.62
N PHE A 592 -11.74 -14.98 -7.81
CA PHE A 592 -10.34 -14.74 -8.18
C PHE A 592 -9.40 -15.67 -7.41
N GLU A 593 -8.22 -15.95 -7.97
CA GLU A 593 -7.22 -16.87 -7.40
C GLU A 593 -6.21 -16.16 -6.49
N ASN A 594 -5.68 -15.01 -6.91
CA ASN A 594 -4.64 -14.27 -6.17
C ASN A 594 -5.09 -12.84 -5.87
N CYS A 595 -5.01 -12.43 -4.60
CA CYS A 595 -5.42 -11.09 -4.16
C CYS A 595 -4.30 -10.40 -3.38
N VAL A 596 -3.74 -9.33 -3.96
CA VAL A 596 -2.79 -8.44 -3.29
C VAL A 596 -3.56 -7.33 -2.58
N VAL A 597 -3.54 -7.35 -1.26
CA VAL A 597 -4.26 -6.39 -0.41
C VAL A 597 -3.33 -5.27 -0.01
N LEU A 598 -3.57 -4.07 -0.53
CA LEU A 598 -2.68 -2.93 -0.34
C LEU A 598 -2.90 -2.24 1.02
N GLY A 599 -1.81 -1.81 1.63
CA GLY A 599 -1.82 -0.90 2.77
C GLY A 599 -2.28 0.50 2.36
N HIS A 600 -2.69 1.31 3.34
CA HIS A 600 -3.04 2.71 3.05
C HIS A 600 -1.79 3.57 2.86
N VAL A 601 -1.89 4.54 1.95
CA VAL A 601 -0.92 5.63 1.85
C VAL A 601 -1.20 6.65 2.95
N LEU A 602 -0.18 6.95 3.74
CA LEU A 602 -0.19 7.88 4.86
C LEU A 602 0.63 9.12 4.51
N ASP A 603 0.35 10.23 5.20
CA ASP A 603 1.20 11.42 5.08
C ASP A 603 2.59 11.21 5.72
N LYS A 604 3.47 12.22 5.60
CA LYS A 604 4.82 12.18 6.17
C LYS A 604 4.89 11.88 7.68
N ASN A 605 3.83 12.18 8.42
CA ASN A 605 3.73 11.95 9.86
C ASN A 605 3.08 10.59 10.20
N GLY A 606 2.69 9.80 9.20
CA GLY A 606 1.99 8.54 9.39
C GLY A 606 0.50 8.70 9.70
N LEU A 607 -0.11 9.85 9.40
CA LEU A 607 -1.55 10.06 9.57
C LEU A 607 -2.29 9.66 8.30
N LYS A 608 -3.48 9.08 8.46
CA LYS A 608 -4.40 8.81 7.36
C LYS A 608 -4.75 10.13 6.66
N MET A 609 -4.59 10.16 5.33
CA MET A 609 -4.95 11.31 4.51
C MET A 609 -6.48 11.52 4.52
N SER A 610 -6.94 12.76 4.70
CA SER A 610 -8.35 13.12 4.59
C SER A 610 -8.55 14.54 4.11
N LYS A 611 -9.60 14.77 3.31
CA LYS A 611 -9.96 16.11 2.81
C LYS A 611 -10.19 17.09 3.98
N HIS A 612 -10.81 16.64 5.06
CA HIS A 612 -11.05 17.45 6.27
C HIS A 612 -9.76 17.88 6.99
N LYS A 613 -8.71 17.05 6.97
CA LYS A 613 -7.41 17.39 7.56
C LYS A 613 -6.52 18.22 6.63
N GLY A 614 -6.91 18.38 5.35
CA GLY A 614 -6.15 19.12 4.35
C GLY A 614 -4.80 18.48 3.97
N ASN A 615 -4.56 17.22 4.33
CA ASN A 615 -3.29 16.52 4.11
C ASN A 615 -3.34 15.54 2.92
N VAL A 616 -4.32 15.66 2.03
CA VAL A 616 -4.41 14.85 0.81
C VAL A 616 -3.42 15.39 -0.22
N LEU A 617 -2.52 14.51 -0.69
CA LEU A 617 -1.56 14.86 -1.73
C LEU A 617 -2.12 14.57 -3.13
N SER A 618 -2.06 15.58 -3.98
CA SER A 618 -2.36 15.46 -5.40
C SER A 618 -1.30 14.57 -6.07
N PRO A 619 -1.70 13.62 -6.94
CA PRO A 619 -0.73 12.78 -7.65
C PRO A 619 0.17 13.63 -8.57
N TRP A 620 -0.36 14.74 -9.09
CA TRP A 620 0.35 15.64 -9.99
C TRP A 620 1.61 16.25 -9.38
N VAL A 621 1.67 16.43 -8.05
CA VAL A 621 2.88 16.95 -7.39
C VAL A 621 4.07 16.04 -7.69
N ALA A 622 3.91 14.74 -7.47
CA ALA A 622 4.98 13.77 -7.72
C ALA A 622 5.23 13.51 -9.22
N LEU A 623 4.16 13.51 -10.01
CA LEU A 623 4.26 13.25 -11.46
C LEU A 623 4.91 14.41 -12.22
N ASP A 624 4.70 15.65 -11.79
CA ASP A 624 5.28 16.83 -12.46
C ASP A 624 6.70 17.17 -11.95
N ASN A 625 7.03 16.83 -10.70
CA ASN A 625 8.34 17.11 -10.11
C ASN A 625 9.34 15.96 -10.34
N GLU A 626 9.01 14.73 -9.95
CA GLU A 626 9.93 13.59 -10.02
C GLU A 626 9.69 12.68 -11.24
N GLY A 627 8.44 12.59 -11.69
CA GLY A 627 8.02 11.71 -12.79
C GLY A 627 7.33 10.42 -12.34
N ALA A 628 6.71 9.76 -13.31
CA ALA A 628 5.99 8.51 -13.13
C ALA A 628 6.91 7.38 -12.71
N ASP A 629 8.05 7.16 -13.37
CA ASP A 629 8.94 6.03 -13.05
C ASP A 629 9.50 6.16 -11.62
N ALA A 630 9.83 7.37 -11.18
CA ALA A 630 10.29 7.63 -9.81
C ALA A 630 9.19 7.31 -8.79
N THR A 631 7.96 7.75 -9.07
CA THR A 631 6.80 7.49 -8.21
C THR A 631 6.47 5.99 -8.14
N ARG A 632 6.52 5.29 -9.29
CA ARG A 632 6.34 3.84 -9.37
C ARG A 632 7.39 3.11 -8.55
N TRP A 633 8.66 3.43 -8.78
CA TRP A 633 9.79 2.79 -8.10
C TRP A 633 9.71 2.93 -6.59
N TYR A 634 9.37 4.13 -6.10
CA TYR A 634 9.13 4.38 -4.69
C TYR A 634 8.07 3.42 -4.11
N PHE A 635 6.93 3.22 -4.78
CA PHE A 635 5.89 2.32 -4.27
C PHE A 635 6.30 0.85 -4.24
N TYR A 636 7.26 0.43 -5.06
CA TYR A 636 7.76 -0.94 -5.04
C TYR A 636 8.83 -1.15 -3.96
N THR A 637 9.67 -0.15 -3.68
CA THR A 637 10.84 -0.30 -2.79
C THR A 637 10.64 0.22 -1.37
N ALA A 638 9.74 1.18 -1.15
CA ALA A 638 9.58 1.82 0.16
C ALA A 638 9.08 0.86 1.26
N SER A 639 8.14 -0.03 0.90
CA SER A 639 7.63 -1.07 1.80
C SER A 639 6.96 -2.18 0.99
N ALA A 640 6.72 -3.33 1.63
CA ALA A 640 5.86 -4.35 1.06
C ALA A 640 4.46 -3.76 0.74
N PRO A 641 3.77 -4.21 -0.34
CA PRO A 641 2.53 -3.58 -0.80
C PRO A 641 1.41 -3.52 0.26
N TRP A 642 1.37 -4.50 1.16
CA TRP A 642 0.36 -4.63 2.21
C TRP A 642 0.65 -3.85 3.49
N LEU A 643 1.82 -3.22 3.60
CA LEU A 643 2.16 -2.35 4.72
C LEU A 643 1.76 -0.90 4.40
N PRO A 644 1.28 -0.12 5.39
CA PRO A 644 1.06 1.31 5.18
C PRO A 644 2.36 2.03 4.80
N SER A 645 2.31 2.83 3.73
CA SER A 645 3.48 3.57 3.22
C SER A 645 3.35 5.07 3.53
N ARG A 646 4.46 5.71 3.93
CA ARG A 646 4.51 7.15 4.23
C ARG A 646 4.98 7.92 3.00
N PHE A 647 4.08 8.65 2.35
CA PHE A 647 4.40 9.35 1.12
C PHE A 647 4.82 10.80 1.37
N TYR A 648 5.99 11.16 0.86
CA TYR A 648 6.51 12.53 0.82
C TYR A 648 7.58 12.65 -0.28
N GLU A 649 7.74 13.85 -0.82
CA GLU A 649 8.55 14.15 -2.01
C GLU A 649 10.01 13.70 -1.86
N GLU A 650 10.62 13.95 -0.70
CA GLU A 650 12.03 13.60 -0.46
C GLU A 650 12.27 12.09 -0.51
N ALA A 651 11.29 11.25 -0.16
CA ALA A 651 11.41 9.81 -0.28
C ALA A 651 11.38 9.33 -1.74
N VAL A 652 10.58 9.98 -2.59
CA VAL A 652 10.52 9.69 -4.03
C VAL A 652 11.84 10.08 -4.68
N ILE A 653 12.40 11.25 -4.33
CA ILE A 653 13.71 11.71 -4.80
C ILE A 653 14.81 10.72 -4.38
N GLU A 654 14.77 10.21 -3.14
CA GLU A 654 15.76 9.24 -2.68
C GLU A 654 15.70 7.94 -3.49
N ALA A 655 14.49 7.40 -3.71
CA ALA A 655 14.28 6.20 -4.53
C ALA A 655 14.74 6.41 -5.99
N GLN A 656 14.42 7.56 -6.58
CA GLN A 656 14.88 7.96 -7.91
C GLN A 656 16.41 8.01 -8.01
N ARG A 657 17.08 8.53 -6.98
CA ARG A 657 18.55 8.64 -6.96
C ARG A 657 19.24 7.30 -6.83
N LYS A 658 18.68 6.38 -6.04
CA LYS A 658 19.24 5.04 -5.82
C LYS A 658 19.25 4.20 -7.10
N PHE A 659 18.13 4.19 -7.83
CA PHE A 659 18.00 3.35 -9.02
C PHE A 659 18.06 4.14 -10.34
N LEU A 660 17.06 4.98 -10.64
CA LEU A 660 16.87 5.59 -11.96
C LEU A 660 18.07 6.43 -12.38
N SER A 661 18.56 7.28 -11.48
CA SER A 661 19.74 8.13 -11.74
C SER A 661 21.00 7.28 -11.94
N THR A 662 21.15 6.20 -11.17
CA THR A 662 22.30 5.30 -11.26
C THR A 662 22.31 4.57 -12.61
N LEU A 663 21.16 4.01 -13.02
CA LEU A 663 20.99 3.36 -14.31
C LEU A 663 21.24 4.33 -15.48
N TRP A 664 20.67 5.52 -15.41
CA TRP A 664 20.84 6.54 -16.45
C TRP A 664 22.30 6.94 -16.63
N ASN A 665 23.08 7.02 -15.56
CA ASN A 665 24.51 7.30 -15.63
C ASN A 665 25.31 6.18 -16.30
N VAL A 666 24.98 4.91 -16.03
CA VAL A 666 25.63 3.76 -16.68
C VAL A 666 25.30 3.74 -18.18
N TYR A 667 24.04 3.97 -18.54
CA TYR A 667 23.61 4.12 -19.92
C TYR A 667 24.30 5.29 -20.64
N SER A 668 24.34 6.46 -20.00
CA SER A 668 25.03 7.65 -20.55
C SER A 668 26.51 7.39 -20.77
N PHE A 669 27.15 6.68 -19.83
CA PHE A 669 28.54 6.23 -19.99
C PHE A 669 28.67 5.35 -21.23
N TYR A 670 27.86 4.30 -21.38
CA TYR A 670 27.94 3.43 -22.54
C TYR A 670 27.80 4.19 -23.86
N VAL A 671 26.75 5.02 -24.00
CA VAL A 671 26.48 5.78 -25.23
C VAL A 671 27.63 6.72 -25.57
N LEU A 672 28.20 7.41 -24.58
CA LEU A 672 29.31 8.34 -24.81
C LEU A 672 30.50 7.65 -25.47
N TYR A 673 30.99 6.56 -24.90
CA TYR A 673 32.18 5.89 -25.42
C TYR A 673 31.87 5.09 -26.69
N ALA A 674 30.70 4.43 -26.76
CA ALA A 674 30.31 3.69 -27.95
C ALA A 674 30.16 4.62 -29.18
N GLU A 675 29.65 5.85 -28.99
CA GLU A 675 29.60 6.85 -30.05
C GLU A 675 30.99 7.37 -30.45
N ILE A 676 31.89 7.61 -29.47
CA ILE A 676 33.28 8.01 -29.75
C ILE A 676 33.98 6.97 -30.64
N ASP A 677 33.78 5.68 -30.34
CA ASP A 677 34.40 4.58 -31.09
C ASP A 677 33.56 4.12 -32.30
N GLN A 678 32.39 4.72 -32.54
CA GLN A 678 31.41 4.26 -33.54
C GLN A 678 31.13 2.74 -33.45
N PHE A 679 31.04 2.25 -32.22
CA PHE A 679 30.92 0.83 -31.91
C PHE A 679 29.49 0.34 -32.11
N ASN A 680 29.31 -0.66 -32.99
CA ASN A 680 28.02 -1.32 -33.17
C ASN A 680 28.04 -2.76 -32.63
N PRO A 681 27.36 -3.06 -31.50
CA PRO A 681 27.33 -4.40 -30.90
C PRO A 681 26.69 -5.49 -31.79
N THR A 682 25.81 -5.14 -32.74
CA THR A 682 25.15 -6.14 -33.61
C THR A 682 26.14 -6.80 -34.60
N LYS A 683 27.33 -6.23 -34.77
CA LYS A 683 28.42 -6.84 -35.55
C LYS A 683 29.22 -7.88 -34.78
N TYR A 684 28.96 -8.02 -33.47
CA TYR A 684 29.71 -8.87 -32.54
C TYR A 684 28.79 -9.78 -31.73
N GLU A 685 27.67 -10.21 -32.31
CA GLU A 685 26.65 -11.02 -31.62
C GLU A 685 27.19 -12.32 -31.03
N ASP A 686 28.14 -12.97 -31.70
CA ASP A 686 28.79 -14.21 -31.26
C ASP A 686 30.03 -13.99 -30.37
N PHE A 687 30.40 -12.75 -30.08
CA PHE A 687 31.58 -12.46 -29.29
C PHE A 687 31.38 -12.88 -27.82
N VAL A 688 32.37 -13.58 -27.26
CA VAL A 688 32.39 -14.02 -25.87
C VAL A 688 33.66 -13.49 -25.21
N SER A 689 33.48 -12.68 -24.16
CA SER A 689 34.61 -12.11 -23.43
C SER A 689 35.32 -13.15 -22.57
N GLY A 690 36.65 -13.16 -22.65
CA GLY A 690 37.50 -13.94 -21.75
C GLY A 690 37.67 -13.31 -20.37
N ASN A 691 37.30 -12.03 -20.20
CA ASN A 691 37.54 -11.25 -19.00
C ASN A 691 36.67 -11.73 -17.82
N VAL A 692 37.27 -11.89 -16.64
CA VAL A 692 36.59 -12.40 -15.43
C VAL A 692 35.48 -11.46 -14.97
N MET A 693 35.67 -10.13 -15.06
CA MET A 693 34.62 -9.16 -14.69
C MET A 693 33.40 -9.25 -15.60
N ASP A 694 33.61 -9.52 -16.89
CA ASP A 694 32.55 -9.65 -17.88
C ASP A 694 31.75 -10.93 -17.66
N LYS A 695 32.44 -12.05 -17.40
CA LYS A 695 31.82 -13.32 -17.02
C LYS A 695 31.00 -13.18 -15.74
N TRP A 696 31.56 -12.52 -14.72
CA TRP A 696 30.89 -12.30 -13.44
C TRP A 696 29.60 -11.49 -13.60
N ILE A 697 29.64 -10.34 -14.29
CA ILE A 697 28.45 -9.50 -14.44
C ILE A 697 27.37 -10.20 -15.29
N MET A 698 27.76 -11.01 -16.27
CA MET A 698 26.84 -11.84 -17.05
C MET A 698 26.22 -12.97 -16.23
N SER A 699 26.98 -13.59 -15.32
CA SER A 699 26.45 -14.55 -14.34
C SER A 699 25.42 -13.88 -13.43
N LYS A 700 25.79 -12.78 -12.77
CA LYS A 700 24.90 -12.02 -11.89
C LYS A 700 23.64 -11.53 -12.61
N LEU A 701 23.75 -11.16 -13.89
CA LEU A 701 22.60 -10.79 -14.72
C LEU A 701 21.62 -11.97 -14.91
N ASN A 702 22.10 -13.17 -15.22
CA ASN A 702 21.25 -14.35 -15.36
C ASN A 702 20.62 -14.76 -14.02
N SER A 703 21.41 -14.73 -12.94
CA SER A 703 20.91 -14.90 -11.56
C SER A 703 19.82 -13.88 -11.20
N LEU A 704 20.00 -12.61 -11.61
CA LEU A 704 19.00 -11.56 -11.42
C LEU A 704 17.72 -11.84 -12.21
N VAL A 705 17.81 -12.17 -13.50
CA VAL A 705 16.65 -12.48 -14.34
C VAL A 705 15.84 -13.61 -13.71
N LYS A 706 16.52 -14.69 -13.26
CA LYS A 706 15.89 -15.83 -12.58
C LYS A 706 15.18 -15.39 -11.29
N SER A 707 15.88 -14.66 -10.42
CA SER A 707 15.33 -14.17 -9.15
C SER A 707 14.14 -13.23 -9.34
N VAL A 708 14.19 -12.32 -10.31
CA VAL A 708 13.09 -11.40 -10.61
C VAL A 708 11.87 -12.15 -11.15
N ASP A 709 12.08 -13.11 -12.06
CA ASP A 709 11.01 -13.97 -12.60
C ASP A 709 10.32 -14.76 -11.48
N GLU A 710 11.11 -15.42 -10.62
CA GLU A 710 10.61 -16.17 -9.46
C GLU A 710 9.84 -15.28 -8.47
N ASN A 711 10.37 -14.09 -8.18
CA ASN A 711 9.70 -13.15 -7.27
C ASN A 711 8.39 -12.64 -7.85
N LEU A 712 8.34 -12.24 -9.12
CA LEU A 712 7.11 -11.75 -9.76
C LEU A 712 6.06 -12.84 -9.95
N ALA A 713 6.47 -14.07 -10.29
CA ALA A 713 5.57 -15.22 -10.35
C ALA A 713 4.88 -15.49 -9.00
N ASN A 714 5.53 -15.11 -7.89
CA ASN A 714 5.02 -15.24 -6.52
C ASN A 714 4.59 -13.90 -5.88
N TYR A 715 4.36 -12.85 -6.68
CA TYR A 715 3.92 -11.52 -6.22
C TYR A 715 4.83 -10.85 -5.16
N ARG A 716 6.10 -11.24 -5.09
CA ARG A 716 7.14 -10.64 -4.22
C ARG A 716 7.74 -9.38 -4.87
N ILE A 717 6.86 -8.40 -5.11
CA ILE A 717 7.15 -7.19 -5.91
C ILE A 717 8.33 -6.40 -5.32
N THR A 718 8.34 -6.18 -4.00
CA THR A 718 9.41 -5.41 -3.33
C THR A 718 10.76 -6.11 -3.42
N GLN A 719 10.81 -7.43 -3.23
CA GLN A 719 12.06 -8.20 -3.33
C GLN A 719 12.61 -8.17 -4.76
N ALA A 720 11.74 -8.27 -5.77
CA ALA A 720 12.14 -8.14 -7.17
C ALA A 720 12.76 -6.75 -7.45
N ALA A 721 12.08 -5.67 -7.05
CA ALA A 721 12.56 -4.30 -7.26
C ALA A 721 13.90 -4.03 -6.54
N LEU A 722 14.04 -4.46 -5.28
CA LEU A 722 15.29 -4.30 -4.52
C LEU A 722 16.45 -5.11 -5.11
N SER A 723 16.19 -6.30 -5.67
CA SER A 723 17.21 -7.10 -6.35
C SER A 723 17.74 -6.39 -7.60
N ILE A 724 16.86 -5.76 -8.37
CA ILE A 724 17.23 -4.94 -9.53
C ILE A 724 18.04 -3.70 -9.08
N GLU A 725 17.60 -3.01 -8.02
CA GLU A 725 18.32 -1.86 -7.46
C GLU A 725 19.75 -2.21 -7.05
N SER A 726 19.90 -3.32 -6.30
CA SER A 726 21.21 -3.80 -5.83
C SER A 726 22.13 -4.15 -6.98
N PHE A 727 21.62 -4.84 -8.02
CA PHE A 727 22.41 -5.16 -9.20
C PHE A 727 22.87 -3.91 -9.95
N VAL A 728 22.02 -2.88 -10.07
CA VAL A 728 22.41 -1.62 -10.72
C VAL A 728 23.46 -0.86 -9.92
N ASP A 729 23.40 -0.92 -8.59
CA ASP A 729 24.47 -0.39 -7.74
C ASP A 729 25.81 -1.09 -8.00
N GLU A 730 25.82 -2.43 -8.02
CA GLU A 730 27.01 -3.23 -8.35
C GLU A 730 27.51 -2.96 -9.77
N LEU A 731 26.62 -2.88 -10.75
CA LEU A 731 26.94 -2.56 -12.14
C LEU A 731 27.66 -1.21 -12.25
N SER A 732 27.15 -0.18 -11.55
CA SER A 732 27.70 1.17 -11.61
C SER A 732 28.97 1.35 -10.77
N ASN A 733 28.89 0.99 -9.49
CA ASN A 733 29.93 1.26 -8.50
C ASN A 733 31.04 0.20 -8.46
N TRP A 734 30.81 -0.97 -9.04
CA TRP A 734 31.81 -2.03 -9.14
C TRP A 734 32.24 -2.27 -10.59
N TYR A 735 31.36 -2.82 -11.43
CA TYR A 735 31.72 -3.25 -12.78
C TYR A 735 32.20 -2.08 -13.65
N VAL A 736 31.35 -1.08 -13.90
CA VAL A 736 31.70 0.05 -14.78
C VAL A 736 32.91 0.80 -14.24
N ARG A 737 32.94 1.08 -12.93
CA ARG A 737 34.05 1.82 -12.30
C ARG A 737 35.40 1.12 -12.48
N ARG A 738 35.48 -0.20 -12.28
CA ARG A 738 36.72 -0.97 -12.43
C ARG A 738 37.13 -1.17 -13.89
N ASN A 739 36.16 -1.19 -14.80
CA ASN A 739 36.42 -1.45 -16.21
C ASN A 739 36.58 -0.19 -17.08
N ARG A 740 36.49 1.03 -16.52
CA ARG A 740 36.58 2.28 -17.31
C ARG A 740 37.83 2.34 -18.20
N ALA A 741 38.98 1.90 -17.69
CA ALA A 741 40.25 1.92 -18.44
C ALA A 741 40.16 1.17 -19.77
N ARG A 742 39.34 0.12 -19.85
CA ARG A 742 39.15 -0.71 -21.05
C ARG A 742 38.49 0.07 -22.19
N TYR A 743 37.74 1.12 -21.89
CA TYR A 743 37.07 1.97 -22.88
C TYR A 743 37.97 3.09 -23.44
N TRP A 744 39.14 3.36 -22.84
CA TRP A 744 40.00 4.50 -23.19
C TRP A 744 41.04 4.23 -24.27
N SER A 745 41.34 2.98 -24.59
CA SER A 745 42.35 2.67 -25.61
C SER A 745 41.89 3.14 -26.99
N GLU A 746 42.80 3.70 -27.81
CA GLU A 746 42.44 4.18 -29.17
C GLU A 746 42.10 3.02 -30.11
N GLU A 747 42.64 1.83 -29.87
CA GLU A 747 42.41 0.63 -30.69
C GLU A 747 41.26 -0.24 -30.13
N LEU A 748 40.39 -0.74 -31.02
CA LEU A 748 39.34 -1.71 -30.69
C LEU A 748 39.92 -3.11 -30.49
N THR A 749 40.58 -3.34 -29.36
CA THR A 749 41.10 -4.64 -28.94
C THR A 749 39.96 -5.60 -28.52
N ASP A 750 40.21 -6.91 -28.55
CA ASP A 750 39.24 -7.93 -28.08
C ASP A 750 38.75 -7.66 -26.65
N ASP A 751 39.61 -7.17 -25.76
CA ASP A 751 39.21 -6.82 -24.38
C ASP A 751 38.26 -5.61 -24.35
N LYS A 752 38.49 -4.59 -25.19
CA LYS A 752 37.60 -3.42 -25.33
C LYS A 752 36.26 -3.80 -25.96
N VAL A 753 36.29 -4.65 -27.01
CA VAL A 753 35.09 -5.23 -27.63
C VAL A 753 34.29 -6.02 -26.59
N GLY A 754 34.95 -6.85 -25.79
CA GLY A 754 34.33 -7.60 -24.70
C GLY A 754 33.62 -6.71 -23.69
N ALA A 755 34.24 -5.58 -23.30
CA ALA A 755 33.64 -4.62 -22.38
C ALA A 755 32.34 -4.02 -22.95
N TYR A 756 32.37 -3.57 -24.20
CA TYR A 756 31.19 -3.00 -24.88
C TYR A 756 30.07 -4.01 -25.06
N VAL A 757 30.37 -5.18 -25.63
CA VAL A 757 29.37 -6.23 -25.89
C VAL A 757 28.71 -6.64 -24.58
N THR A 758 29.48 -6.81 -23.51
CA THR A 758 28.96 -7.18 -22.19
C THR A 758 28.06 -6.10 -21.63
N LEU A 759 28.52 -4.84 -21.58
CA LEU A 759 27.71 -3.75 -21.03
C LEU A 759 26.43 -3.49 -21.85
N TYR A 760 26.50 -3.63 -23.17
CA TYR A 760 25.34 -3.59 -24.06
C TYR A 760 24.31 -4.68 -23.71
N ARG A 761 24.76 -5.95 -23.61
CA ARG A 761 23.89 -7.09 -23.26
C ARG A 761 23.25 -6.89 -21.88
N VAL A 762 24.02 -6.41 -20.90
CA VAL A 762 23.51 -6.09 -19.56
C VAL A 762 22.44 -5.00 -19.64
N LEU A 763 22.70 -3.86 -20.30
CA LEU A 763 21.73 -2.77 -20.41
C LEU A 763 20.45 -3.20 -21.14
N LYS A 764 20.57 -3.95 -22.24
CA LYS A 764 19.43 -4.49 -23.00
C LYS A 764 18.56 -5.40 -22.13
N THR A 765 19.16 -6.39 -21.47
CA THR A 765 18.43 -7.36 -20.63
C THR A 765 17.84 -6.69 -19.39
N LEU A 766 18.58 -5.76 -18.78
CA LEU A 766 18.09 -4.97 -17.64
C LEU A 766 16.87 -4.13 -18.02
N SER A 767 16.87 -3.51 -19.20
CA SER A 767 15.69 -2.79 -19.71
C SER A 767 14.47 -3.71 -19.85
N LEU A 768 14.65 -4.96 -20.28
CA LEU A 768 13.54 -5.92 -20.38
C LEU A 768 12.96 -6.28 -19.00
N ILE A 769 13.79 -6.66 -18.02
CA ILE A 769 13.27 -7.07 -16.71
C ILE A 769 12.76 -5.90 -15.85
N ALA A 770 13.27 -4.68 -16.10
CA ALA A 770 12.81 -3.47 -15.42
C ALA A 770 11.59 -2.82 -16.08
N ALA A 771 11.27 -3.16 -17.34
CA ALA A 771 10.17 -2.55 -18.09
C ALA A 771 8.79 -2.63 -17.40
N PRO A 772 8.41 -3.72 -16.71
CA PRO A 772 7.16 -3.76 -15.94
C PRO A 772 7.12 -2.78 -14.74
N PHE A 773 8.28 -2.35 -14.24
CA PHE A 773 8.39 -1.47 -13.07
C PHE A 773 8.51 0.01 -13.47
N VAL A 774 9.39 0.30 -14.43
CA VAL A 774 9.75 1.65 -14.87
C VAL A 774 9.66 1.74 -16.40
N PRO A 775 8.43 1.80 -16.95
CA PRO A 775 8.21 1.60 -18.38
C PRO A 775 8.79 2.72 -19.26
N PHE A 776 9.03 3.92 -18.73
CA PHE A 776 9.46 5.06 -19.57
C PHE A 776 10.97 5.09 -19.79
N ILE A 777 11.78 5.00 -18.73
CA ILE A 777 13.24 5.01 -18.81
C ILE A 777 13.76 3.79 -19.59
N THR A 778 13.11 2.64 -19.42
CA THR A 778 13.47 1.41 -20.13
C THR A 778 13.13 1.50 -21.61
N GLU A 779 12.03 2.16 -21.97
CA GLU A 779 11.70 2.48 -23.36
C GLU A 779 12.73 3.42 -23.98
N GLU A 780 13.09 4.53 -23.34
CA GLU A 780 14.09 5.47 -23.89
C GLU A 780 15.46 4.80 -24.10
N ILE A 781 15.91 3.97 -23.14
CA ILE A 781 17.16 3.21 -23.27
C ILE A 781 17.04 2.21 -24.44
N TYR A 782 15.91 1.50 -24.55
CA TYR A 782 15.70 0.50 -25.60
C TYR A 782 15.58 1.12 -27.00
N GLN A 783 14.89 2.25 -27.15
CA GLN A 783 14.81 2.98 -28.41
C GLN A 783 16.19 3.38 -28.92
N ASN A 784 17.08 3.84 -28.04
CA ASN A 784 18.41 4.26 -28.45
C ASN A 784 19.36 3.07 -28.70
N LEU A 785 19.39 2.10 -27.77
CA LEU A 785 20.37 1.01 -27.83
C LEU A 785 19.96 -0.13 -28.77
N VAL A 786 18.67 -0.33 -29.04
CA VAL A 786 18.19 -1.46 -29.83
C VAL A 786 17.58 -0.98 -31.13
N VAL A 787 16.47 -0.23 -31.07
CA VAL A 787 15.74 0.21 -32.28
C VAL A 787 16.60 1.15 -33.14
N GLY A 788 17.41 2.00 -32.51
CA GLY A 788 18.34 2.90 -33.20
C GLY A 788 19.43 2.16 -33.99
N LEU A 789 19.84 0.98 -33.54
CA LEU A 789 20.88 0.17 -34.18
C LEU A 789 20.34 -0.88 -35.15
N ASP A 790 19.19 -1.45 -34.86
CA ASP A 790 18.51 -2.44 -35.68
C ASP A 790 17.02 -2.12 -35.82
N LYS A 791 16.63 -1.70 -37.03
CA LYS A 791 15.25 -1.35 -37.38
C LYS A 791 14.31 -2.55 -37.46
N ASN A 792 14.82 -3.79 -37.47
CA ASN A 792 14.01 -5.00 -37.49
C ASN A 792 13.67 -5.52 -36.09
N SER A 793 14.32 -4.98 -35.06
CA SER A 793 13.98 -5.29 -33.67
C SER A 793 12.58 -4.79 -33.33
N PRO A 794 11.88 -5.40 -32.34
CA PRO A 794 10.58 -4.90 -31.88
C PRO A 794 10.65 -3.40 -31.59
N GLU A 795 9.67 -2.65 -32.06
CA GLU A 795 9.71 -1.18 -32.06
C GLU A 795 9.54 -0.55 -30.66
N SER A 796 9.26 -1.36 -29.63
CA SER A 796 9.15 -0.97 -28.23
C SER A 796 9.60 -2.11 -27.31
N VAL A 797 10.16 -1.77 -26.15
CA VAL A 797 10.55 -2.75 -25.12
C VAL A 797 9.35 -3.56 -24.62
N HIS A 798 8.15 -2.96 -24.63
CA HIS A 798 6.91 -3.60 -24.18
C HIS A 798 6.30 -4.53 -25.23
N LEU A 799 6.92 -4.66 -26.40
CA LEU A 799 6.57 -5.66 -27.42
C LEU A 799 7.55 -6.85 -27.42
N CYS A 800 8.50 -6.85 -26.48
CA CYS A 800 9.47 -7.93 -26.32
C CYS A 800 8.95 -9.02 -25.37
N HIS A 801 9.47 -10.24 -25.56
CA HIS A 801 9.29 -11.32 -24.58
C HIS A 801 10.23 -11.16 -23.39
N TRP A 802 9.86 -11.78 -22.27
CA TRP A 802 10.69 -11.87 -21.08
C TRP A 802 12.01 -12.60 -21.44
N PRO A 803 13.17 -12.11 -20.96
CA PRO A 803 14.44 -12.71 -21.30
C PRO A 803 14.55 -14.14 -20.76
N LYS A 804 15.13 -15.04 -21.55
CA LYS A 804 15.40 -16.42 -21.14
C LYS A 804 16.64 -16.45 -20.25
N VAL A 805 16.56 -17.19 -19.14
CA VAL A 805 17.70 -17.46 -18.27
C VAL A 805 18.62 -18.46 -18.97
N SER A 806 19.91 -18.15 -19.04
CA SER A 806 20.96 -19.08 -19.49
C SER A 806 21.65 -19.66 -18.26
N GLU A 807 21.18 -20.82 -17.78
CA GLU A 807 21.69 -21.45 -16.55
C GLU A 807 23.19 -21.81 -16.67
N GLU A 808 23.66 -22.11 -17.88
CA GLU A 808 25.07 -22.39 -18.17
C GLU A 808 26.00 -21.18 -18.00
N LEU A 809 25.45 -19.97 -17.98
CA LEU A 809 26.20 -18.73 -17.72
C LEU A 809 26.20 -18.35 -16.24
N ILE A 810 25.46 -19.09 -15.39
CA ILE A 810 25.44 -18.87 -13.95
C ILE A 810 26.60 -19.65 -13.31
N ASP A 811 27.61 -18.91 -12.88
CA ASP A 811 28.77 -19.41 -12.15
C ASP A 811 28.68 -18.95 -10.69
N LYS A 812 28.17 -19.83 -9.82
CA LYS A 812 27.93 -19.49 -8.40
C LYS A 812 29.21 -19.29 -7.61
N ASP A 813 30.26 -20.04 -7.92
CA ASP A 813 31.54 -19.89 -7.24
C ASP A 813 32.14 -18.51 -7.58
N LEU A 814 32.10 -18.10 -8.86
CA LEU A 814 32.52 -16.76 -9.29
C LEU A 814 31.70 -15.63 -8.63
N GLU A 815 30.39 -15.81 -8.51
CA GLU A 815 29.52 -14.85 -7.81
C GLU A 815 29.90 -14.72 -6.34
N GLU A 816 30.03 -15.84 -5.62
CA GLU A 816 30.36 -15.87 -4.19
C GLU A 816 31.75 -15.29 -3.89
N GLU A 817 32.75 -15.63 -4.69
CA GLU A 817 34.12 -15.10 -4.56
C GLU A 817 34.17 -13.58 -4.80
N MET A 818 33.45 -13.08 -5.81
CA MET A 818 33.39 -11.65 -6.09
C MET A 818 32.58 -10.89 -5.03
N ASP A 819 31.47 -11.45 -4.56
CA ASP A 819 30.67 -10.86 -3.49
C ASP A 819 31.48 -10.77 -2.18
N LEU A 820 32.30 -11.79 -1.88
CA LEU A 820 33.27 -11.75 -0.80
C LEU A 820 34.28 -10.61 -0.99
N ALA A 821 34.88 -10.48 -2.18
CA ALA A 821 35.82 -9.41 -2.47
C ALA A 821 35.19 -8.01 -2.30
N TYR A 822 33.96 -7.82 -2.80
CA TYR A 822 33.19 -6.59 -2.66
C TYR A 822 32.93 -6.26 -1.19
N LYS A 823 32.49 -7.25 -0.41
CA LYS A 823 32.23 -7.11 1.03
C LYS A 823 33.50 -6.75 1.80
N VAL A 824 34.61 -7.41 1.52
CA VAL A 824 35.91 -7.14 2.13
C VAL A 824 36.39 -5.71 1.82
N VAL A 825 36.20 -5.23 0.59
CA VAL A 825 36.51 -3.83 0.24
C VAL A 825 35.62 -2.83 0.98
N ASN A 826 34.33 -3.11 1.13
CA ASN A 826 33.44 -2.23 1.89
C ASN A 826 33.82 -2.18 3.38
N LEU A 827 34.16 -3.32 3.98
CA LEU A 827 34.68 -3.38 5.35
C LEU A 827 36.01 -2.63 5.49
N GLY A 828 36.96 -2.83 4.57
CA GLY A 828 38.21 -2.09 4.55
C GLY A 828 38.02 -0.58 4.43
N ARG A 829 37.09 -0.12 3.58
CA ARG A 829 36.74 1.31 3.49
C ARG A 829 36.13 1.83 4.78
N SER A 830 35.28 1.03 5.43
CA SER A 830 34.69 1.36 6.74
C SER A 830 35.77 1.51 7.81
N ALA A 831 36.72 0.55 7.89
CA ALA A 831 37.86 0.61 8.79
C ALA A 831 38.72 1.86 8.53
N ARG A 832 39.04 2.16 7.26
CA ARG A 832 39.77 3.38 6.85
C ARG A 832 39.07 4.65 7.31
N ASN A 833 37.76 4.75 7.06
CA ASN A 833 36.95 5.89 7.45
C ASN A 833 36.91 6.05 8.98
N GLY A 834 36.77 4.95 9.73
CA GLY A 834 36.84 4.96 11.19
C GLY A 834 38.16 5.48 11.74
N ALA A 835 39.27 5.19 11.05
CA ALA A 835 40.60 5.71 11.37
C ALA A 835 40.90 7.10 10.76
N ASN A 836 39.96 7.73 10.06
CA ASN A 836 40.14 8.98 9.31
C ASN A 836 41.28 8.96 8.28
N ILE A 837 41.56 7.81 7.68
CA ILE A 837 42.61 7.65 6.65
C ILE A 837 41.97 7.69 5.26
N LYS A 838 42.42 8.62 4.42
CA LYS A 838 41.95 8.72 3.02
C LYS A 838 42.40 7.48 2.22
N ASN A 839 41.56 6.99 1.30
CA ASN A 839 41.92 5.86 0.42
C ASN A 839 43.16 6.14 -0.45
N ARG A 840 43.44 7.41 -0.77
CA ARG A 840 44.64 7.81 -1.52
C ARG A 840 45.94 7.61 -0.74
N GLN A 841 45.88 7.53 0.59
CA GLN A 841 47.04 7.16 1.41
C GLN A 841 47.22 5.64 1.36
N PRO A 842 48.27 5.11 0.71
CA PRO A 842 48.52 3.68 0.70
C PRO A 842 48.84 3.19 2.11
N LEU A 843 48.43 1.96 2.39
CA LEU A 843 48.74 1.26 3.65
C LEU A 843 49.59 0.02 3.37
N SER A 844 50.43 -0.34 4.33
CA SER A 844 51.34 -1.48 4.25
C SER A 844 50.58 -2.79 4.10
N LYS A 845 49.63 -3.04 5.00
CA LYS A 845 49.07 -4.38 5.17
C LYS A 845 47.60 -4.37 5.57
N MET A 846 46.89 -5.38 5.11
CA MET A 846 45.56 -5.76 5.57
C MET A 846 45.55 -7.20 6.04
N LEU A 847 44.86 -7.47 7.14
CA LEU A 847 44.64 -8.78 7.70
C LEU A 847 43.17 -9.15 7.53
N LEU A 848 42.92 -10.35 7.01
CA LEU A 848 41.60 -10.92 6.79
C LEU A 848 41.52 -12.28 7.49
N ASN A 849 40.44 -12.56 8.22
CA ASN A 849 40.26 -13.83 8.93
C ASN A 849 39.87 -15.01 8.01
N THR A 850 39.50 -14.75 6.76
CA THR A 850 39.17 -15.79 5.76
C THR A 850 40.44 -16.51 5.29
N LYS A 851 40.38 -17.86 5.21
CA LYS A 851 41.56 -18.71 4.91
C LYS A 851 41.87 -18.89 3.42
N VAL A 852 40.89 -18.69 2.53
CA VAL A 852 41.06 -18.94 1.09
C VAL A 852 40.41 -17.81 0.31
N LEU A 853 41.18 -17.19 -0.57
CA LEU A 853 40.70 -16.25 -1.59
C LEU A 853 41.67 -16.34 -2.78
N PRO A 854 41.19 -16.57 -4.02
CA PRO A 854 42.09 -16.61 -5.18
C PRO A 854 42.86 -15.31 -5.37
N GLU A 855 44.04 -15.41 -6.00
CA GLU A 855 44.98 -14.29 -6.19
C GLU A 855 44.32 -13.10 -6.91
N TYR A 856 43.52 -13.38 -7.93
CA TYR A 856 42.76 -12.36 -8.69
C TYR A 856 41.93 -11.43 -7.79
N TYR A 857 41.19 -11.98 -6.82
CA TYR A 857 40.35 -11.17 -5.92
C TYR A 857 41.18 -10.48 -4.83
N SER A 858 42.29 -11.10 -4.42
CA SER A 858 43.26 -10.47 -3.52
C SER A 858 43.84 -9.21 -4.15
N ASP A 859 44.14 -9.23 -5.45
CA ASP A 859 44.59 -8.05 -6.21
C ASP A 859 43.49 -7.00 -6.32
N ILE A 860 42.24 -7.40 -6.58
CA ILE A 860 41.09 -6.49 -6.56
C ILE A 860 41.01 -5.74 -5.23
N ILE A 861 41.11 -6.44 -4.10
CA ILE A 861 41.03 -5.86 -2.76
C ILE A 861 42.20 -4.89 -2.52
N LYS A 862 43.43 -5.30 -2.84
CA LYS A 862 44.64 -4.47 -2.69
C LYS A 862 44.53 -3.18 -3.50
N ASP A 863 44.08 -3.25 -4.76
CA ASP A 863 43.91 -2.09 -5.62
C ASP A 863 42.84 -1.13 -5.10
N GLU A 864 41.67 -1.66 -4.72
CA GLU A 864 40.53 -0.85 -4.26
C GLU A 864 40.81 -0.11 -2.97
N LEU A 865 41.47 -0.81 -2.05
CA LEU A 865 41.82 -0.26 -0.76
C LEU A 865 43.18 0.40 -0.76
N ASN A 866 43.95 0.37 -1.86
CA ASN A 866 45.31 0.90 -1.94
C ASN A 866 46.21 0.33 -0.82
N ILE A 867 46.35 -1.00 -0.81
CA ILE A 867 47.09 -1.76 0.20
C ILE A 867 48.17 -2.58 -0.47
N LYS A 868 49.37 -2.62 0.10
CA LYS A 868 50.51 -3.32 -0.50
C LYS A 868 50.45 -4.83 -0.33
N ASP A 869 50.02 -5.30 0.84
CA ASP A 869 49.96 -6.74 1.17
C ASP A 869 48.66 -7.14 1.87
N LEU A 870 48.19 -8.37 1.58
CA LEU A 870 46.97 -8.96 2.16
C LEU A 870 47.31 -10.30 2.81
N GLU A 871 47.17 -10.38 4.14
CA GLU A 871 47.35 -11.61 4.90
C GLU A 871 45.99 -12.28 5.16
N LEU A 872 45.87 -13.52 4.69
CA LEU A 872 44.68 -14.35 4.85
C LEU A 872 44.81 -15.28 6.07
N GLY A 873 43.68 -15.65 6.67
CA GLY A 873 43.62 -16.55 7.82
C GLY A 873 44.17 -15.95 9.13
N ALA A 874 44.23 -14.62 9.22
CA ALA A 874 44.76 -13.93 10.38
C ALA A 874 43.86 -14.08 11.60
N ASP A 875 44.47 -14.31 12.76
CA ASP A 875 43.79 -14.25 14.05
C ASP A 875 43.61 -12.79 14.48
N LEU A 876 42.48 -12.20 14.10
CA LEU A 876 42.18 -10.78 14.31
C LEU A 876 42.04 -10.41 15.79
N SER A 877 41.81 -11.37 16.68
CA SER A 877 41.68 -11.13 18.13
C SER A 877 42.93 -10.49 18.73
N LYS A 878 44.09 -10.66 18.09
CA LYS A 878 45.36 -10.07 18.49
C LYS A 878 45.50 -8.57 18.19
N TYR A 879 44.59 -8.02 17.38
CA TYR A 879 44.67 -6.66 16.84
C TYR A 879 43.45 -5.80 17.20
N VAL A 880 42.52 -6.35 17.98
CA VAL A 880 41.28 -5.67 18.37
C VAL A 880 41.05 -5.76 19.87
N ASN A 881 40.52 -4.69 20.44
CA ASN A 881 39.89 -4.71 21.75
C ASN A 881 38.39 -4.91 21.59
N PHE A 882 37.82 -5.74 22.46
CA PHE A 882 36.38 -5.90 22.57
C PHE A 882 35.84 -4.85 23.55
N GLU A 883 34.79 -4.14 23.14
CA GLU A 883 34.00 -3.27 23.99
C GLU A 883 32.57 -3.83 24.04
N ILE A 884 32.13 -4.24 25.23
CA ILE A 884 30.80 -4.82 25.44
C ILE A 884 29.92 -3.80 26.15
N LYS A 885 28.76 -3.52 25.56
CA LYS A 885 27.74 -2.60 26.10
C LYS A 885 26.42 -3.34 26.31
N PRO A 886 25.62 -2.98 27.32
CA PRO A 886 24.27 -3.53 27.45
C PRO A 886 23.36 -3.04 26.32
N ASN A 887 22.57 -3.94 25.74
CA ASN A 887 21.52 -3.61 24.79
C ASN A 887 20.33 -2.97 25.53
N LEU A 888 20.33 -1.63 25.62
CA LEU A 888 19.36 -0.87 26.42
C LEU A 888 17.89 -1.09 26.02
N PRO A 889 17.51 -1.20 24.73
CA PRO A 889 16.14 -1.58 24.34
C PRO A 889 15.63 -2.90 24.93
N VAL A 890 16.53 -3.87 25.16
CA VAL A 890 16.21 -5.19 25.69
C VAL A 890 16.29 -5.19 27.22
N LEU A 891 17.48 -4.90 27.76
CA LEU A 891 17.74 -4.91 29.21
C LEU A 891 17.01 -3.78 29.94
N GLY A 892 16.76 -2.64 29.29
CA GLY A 892 16.10 -1.49 29.91
C GLY A 892 14.61 -1.74 30.22
N LYS A 893 13.93 -2.58 29.42
CA LYS A 893 12.53 -2.97 29.66
C LYS A 893 12.39 -3.86 30.90
N ALA A 894 13.34 -4.77 31.10
CA ALA A 894 13.30 -5.75 32.18
C ALA A 894 14.00 -5.26 33.47
N PHE A 895 15.11 -4.51 33.35
CA PHE A 895 16.04 -4.24 34.45
C PHE A 895 16.42 -2.75 34.59
N GLY A 896 15.56 -1.83 34.14
CA GLY A 896 15.86 -0.39 34.02
C GLY A 896 16.54 0.27 35.24
N LYS A 897 16.16 -0.10 36.48
CA LYS A 897 16.79 0.42 37.72
C LYS A 897 18.18 -0.14 38.02
N LEU A 898 18.51 -1.32 37.48
CA LEU A 898 19.76 -2.05 37.70
C LEU A 898 20.82 -1.78 36.62
N ILE A 899 20.47 -1.07 35.54
CA ILE A 899 21.36 -0.74 34.41
C ILE A 899 22.73 -0.18 34.84
N PRO A 900 22.83 0.75 35.81
CA PRO A 900 24.15 1.22 36.28
C PRO A 900 25.01 0.11 36.88
N GLY A 901 24.39 -0.82 37.63
CA GLY A 901 25.08 -1.97 38.21
C GLY A 901 25.48 -3.00 37.14
N ILE A 902 24.59 -3.27 36.17
CA ILE A 902 24.87 -4.14 35.01
C ILE A 902 26.06 -3.59 34.20
N ARG A 903 26.10 -2.28 33.94
CA ARG A 903 27.24 -1.65 33.25
C ARG A 903 28.55 -1.82 34.02
N LYS A 904 28.50 -1.70 35.35
CA LYS A 904 29.67 -1.85 36.19
C LYS A 904 30.21 -3.29 36.20
N GLU A 905 29.32 -4.28 36.28
CA GLU A 905 29.68 -5.70 36.22
C GLU A 905 30.15 -6.15 34.83
N ILE A 906 29.60 -5.59 33.76
CA ILE A 906 30.12 -5.84 32.41
C ILE A 906 31.52 -5.25 32.28
N ALA A 907 31.73 -4.01 32.73
CA ALA A 907 33.02 -3.32 32.61
C ALA A 907 34.13 -3.88 33.52
N SER A 908 33.79 -4.59 34.60
CA SER A 908 34.77 -5.21 35.52
C SER A 908 35.29 -6.56 35.02
N ARG A 909 34.66 -7.15 34.00
CA ARG A 909 35.07 -8.43 33.41
C ARG A 909 36.11 -8.25 32.31
N ASP A 910 36.85 -9.33 32.04
CA ASP A 910 37.66 -9.43 30.84
C ASP A 910 36.75 -9.36 29.60
N GLN A 911 36.88 -8.27 28.85
CA GLN A 911 36.01 -8.01 27.69
C GLN A 911 36.25 -9.01 26.57
N MET A 912 37.46 -9.56 26.45
CA MET A 912 37.81 -10.52 25.41
C MET A 912 37.19 -11.89 25.72
N GLU A 913 37.32 -12.37 26.96
CA GLU A 913 36.73 -13.64 27.40
C GLU A 913 35.20 -13.60 27.35
N LEU A 914 34.60 -12.49 27.79
CA LEU A 914 33.16 -12.30 27.74
C LEU A 914 32.67 -12.26 26.28
N ALA A 915 33.32 -11.51 25.39
CA ALA A 915 32.91 -11.42 23.98
C ALA A 915 32.97 -12.78 23.28
N GLN A 916 34.05 -13.54 23.47
CA GLN A 916 34.20 -14.88 22.89
C GLN A 916 33.13 -15.85 23.37
N THR A 917 32.81 -15.81 24.66
CA THR A 917 31.76 -16.66 25.25
C THR A 917 30.39 -16.37 24.61
N ILE A 918 30.03 -15.10 24.48
CA ILE A 918 28.74 -14.69 23.90
C ILE A 918 28.67 -14.99 22.40
N GLN A 919 29.75 -14.78 21.64
CA GLN A 919 29.80 -15.08 20.21
C GLN A 919 29.71 -16.58 19.90
N ASN A 920 30.17 -17.44 20.81
CA ASN A 920 30.05 -18.90 20.69
C ASN A 920 28.68 -19.43 21.16
N GLY A 921 27.69 -18.56 21.40
CA GLY A 921 26.36 -18.94 21.89
C GLY A 921 26.33 -19.29 23.38
N GLY A 922 27.40 -19.00 24.11
CA GLY A 922 27.48 -19.15 25.55
C GLY A 922 26.73 -18.06 26.30
N VAL A 923 26.47 -18.35 27.57
CA VAL A 923 25.70 -17.51 28.47
C VAL A 923 26.55 -17.18 29.69
N VAL A 924 26.47 -15.95 30.17
CA VAL A 924 27.20 -15.51 31.36
C VAL A 924 26.25 -14.89 32.38
N GLU A 925 26.21 -15.46 33.58
CA GLU A 925 25.39 -14.94 34.67
C GLU A 925 26.15 -13.85 35.44
N ILE A 926 25.47 -12.73 35.70
CA ILE A 926 25.91 -11.68 36.63
C ILE A 926 24.90 -11.53 37.76
N ASN A 927 25.37 -11.18 38.95
CA ASN A 927 24.49 -10.85 40.07
C ASN A 927 24.61 -9.35 40.37
N VAL A 928 23.52 -8.61 40.20
CA VAL A 928 23.46 -7.18 40.49
C VAL A 928 22.40 -6.95 41.56
N GLN A 929 22.83 -6.50 42.75
CA GLN A 929 21.95 -6.22 43.89
C GLN A 929 21.05 -7.41 44.30
N GLY A 930 21.55 -8.65 44.23
CA GLY A 930 20.83 -9.86 44.61
C GLY A 930 19.92 -10.42 43.51
N THR A 931 19.94 -9.83 42.31
CA THR A 931 19.22 -10.31 41.12
C THR A 931 20.19 -10.96 40.16
N GLU A 932 19.96 -12.24 39.83
CA GLU A 932 20.69 -12.96 38.78
C GLU A 932 20.18 -12.52 37.41
N ILE A 933 21.11 -12.14 36.54
CA ILE A 933 20.83 -11.64 35.20
C ILE A 933 21.68 -12.43 34.22
N GLU A 934 21.00 -13.05 33.27
CA GLU A 934 21.62 -13.79 32.18
C GLU A 934 22.11 -12.83 31.10
N LEU A 935 23.40 -12.88 30.73
CA LEU A 935 23.97 -12.14 29.61
C LEU A 935 24.15 -13.06 28.40
N ASN A 936 23.60 -12.66 27.26
CA ASN A 936 23.62 -13.40 26.00
C ASN A 936 23.68 -12.43 24.78
N SER A 937 23.71 -12.97 23.56
CA SER A 937 23.87 -12.18 22.34
C SER A 937 22.70 -11.24 22.03
N GLU A 938 21.52 -11.48 22.61
CA GLU A 938 20.35 -10.62 22.41
C GLU A 938 20.41 -9.37 23.30
N ASN A 939 21.02 -9.49 24.48
CA ASN A 939 20.99 -8.48 25.51
C ASN A 939 22.33 -7.73 25.70
N LEU A 940 23.39 -8.16 25.02
CA LEU A 940 24.68 -7.47 24.91
C LEU A 940 24.95 -6.99 23.48
N LEU A 941 25.60 -5.84 23.38
CA LEU A 941 26.18 -5.30 22.15
C LEU A 941 27.69 -5.45 22.23
N VAL A 942 28.25 -6.34 21.42
CA VAL A 942 29.69 -6.53 21.30
C VAL A 942 30.19 -5.68 20.14
N THR A 943 31.03 -4.70 20.44
CA THR A 943 31.72 -3.87 19.44
C THR A 943 33.21 -4.15 19.49
N MET A 944 33.87 -4.25 18.35
CA MET A 944 35.31 -4.43 18.26
C MET A 944 35.94 -3.10 17.82
N GLN A 945 37.00 -2.69 18.49
CA GLN A 945 37.81 -1.52 18.12
C GLN A 945 39.23 -1.97 17.83
N GLY A 946 39.86 -1.42 16.79
CA GLY A 946 41.27 -1.71 16.51
C GLY A 946 42.19 -1.22 17.63
N LEU A 947 43.26 -1.97 17.92
CA LEU A 947 44.34 -1.51 18.80
C LEU A 947 45.04 -0.27 18.20
N GLU A 948 45.81 0.45 19.01
CA GLU A 948 46.61 1.57 18.52
C GLU A 948 47.51 1.11 17.35
N GLY A 949 47.45 1.85 16.23
CA GLY A 949 48.14 1.48 14.99
C GLY A 949 47.38 0.50 14.08
N TYR A 950 46.15 0.10 14.43
CA TYR A 950 45.30 -0.80 13.65
C TYR A 950 43.86 -0.28 13.55
N ALA A 951 43.25 -0.40 12.37
CA ALA A 951 41.84 -0.06 12.16
C ALA A 951 41.03 -1.32 11.86
N PHE A 952 39.92 -1.51 12.56
CA PHE A 952 39.07 -2.70 12.40
C PHE A 952 37.69 -2.36 11.86
N ALA A 953 37.15 -3.25 11.03
CA ALA A 953 35.73 -3.34 10.72
C ALA A 953 35.34 -4.80 10.51
N GLY A 954 34.14 -5.19 10.91
CA GLY A 954 33.65 -6.55 10.73
C GLY A 954 32.14 -6.62 10.60
N GLU A 955 31.67 -7.69 9.93
CA GLU A 955 30.27 -7.97 9.72
C GLU A 955 30.05 -9.49 9.62
N GLY A 956 29.23 -10.04 10.51
CA GLY A 956 29.02 -11.49 10.61
C GLY A 956 30.32 -12.21 10.96
N GLN A 957 30.73 -13.18 10.14
CA GLN A 957 31.96 -13.95 10.33
C GLN A 957 33.20 -13.33 9.65
N ILE A 958 33.05 -12.21 8.93
CA ILE A 958 34.16 -11.58 8.19
C ILE A 958 34.64 -10.36 8.97
N GLY A 959 35.95 -10.32 9.27
CA GLY A 959 36.61 -9.20 9.90
C GLY A 959 37.81 -8.73 9.09
N VAL A 960 38.03 -7.42 9.07
CA VAL A 960 39.15 -6.77 8.37
C VAL A 960 39.90 -5.91 9.38
N VAL A 961 41.23 -6.09 9.44
CA VAL A 961 42.14 -5.19 10.15
C VAL A 961 43.09 -4.54 9.14
N LEU A 962 43.26 -3.23 9.25
CA LEU A 962 44.23 -2.46 8.48
C LEU A 962 45.37 -2.03 9.39
N ASP A 963 46.60 -2.22 8.94
CA ASP A 963 47.78 -1.62 9.56
C ASP A 963 47.82 -0.13 9.19
N THR A 964 47.73 0.75 10.19
CA THR A 964 47.70 2.20 9.98
C THR A 964 49.06 2.87 10.13
N HIS A 965 50.14 2.10 10.31
CA HIS A 965 51.50 2.66 10.37
C HIS A 965 51.93 3.16 8.98
N ILE A 966 52.15 4.47 8.85
CA ILE A 966 52.56 5.11 7.61
C ILE A 966 54.08 5.31 7.63
N THR A 967 54.80 4.58 6.78
CA THR A 967 56.24 4.81 6.54
C THR A 967 56.46 6.06 5.66
N GLU A 968 57.67 6.62 5.66
CA GLU A 968 57.97 7.79 4.80
C GLU A 968 57.75 7.49 3.31
N GLU A 969 58.04 6.27 2.84
CA GLU A 969 57.76 5.86 1.45
C GLU A 969 56.25 5.86 1.13
N LEU A 970 55.42 5.30 2.02
CA LEU A 970 53.96 5.32 1.86
C LEU A 970 53.40 6.76 1.92
N LYS A 971 54.01 7.62 2.72
CA LYS A 971 53.65 9.02 2.84
C LYS A 971 53.94 9.79 1.55
N GLU A 972 55.12 9.61 0.96
CA GLU A 972 55.47 10.18 -0.35
C GLU A 972 54.50 9.71 -1.45
N GLU A 973 54.21 8.41 -1.54
CA GLU A 973 53.22 7.89 -2.48
C GLU A 973 51.82 8.50 -2.27
N GLY A 974 51.43 8.69 -1.01
CA GLY A 974 50.18 9.37 -0.64
C GLY A 974 50.13 10.81 -1.13
N HIS A 975 51.24 11.55 -1.06
CA HIS A 975 51.37 12.88 -1.63
C HIS A 975 51.25 12.86 -3.16
N VAL A 976 51.93 11.94 -3.85
CA VAL A 976 51.85 11.79 -5.32
C VAL A 976 50.41 11.57 -5.77
N ARG A 977 49.69 10.64 -5.15
CA ARG A 977 48.28 10.34 -5.50
C ARG A 977 47.34 11.52 -5.24
N GLU A 978 47.57 12.29 -4.17
CA GLU A 978 46.80 13.51 -3.90
C GLU A 978 47.11 14.60 -4.94
N ILE A 979 48.37 14.76 -5.35
CA ILE A 979 48.79 15.69 -6.41
C ILE A 979 48.11 15.34 -7.74
N ILE A 980 48.20 14.08 -8.18
CA ILE A 980 47.51 13.59 -9.39
C ILE A 980 46.01 13.90 -9.32
N SER A 981 45.37 13.63 -8.18
CA SER A 981 43.95 13.92 -7.98
C SER A 981 43.63 15.41 -8.10
N LYS A 982 44.49 16.30 -7.60
CA LYS A 982 44.29 17.76 -7.70
C LYS A 982 44.46 18.24 -9.13
N ILE A 983 45.47 17.77 -9.85
CA ILE A 983 45.70 18.08 -11.26
C ILE A 983 44.48 17.67 -12.09
N GLN A 984 43.97 16.45 -11.90
CA GLN A 984 42.80 15.95 -12.63
C GLN A 984 41.52 16.75 -12.31
N ASN A 985 41.34 17.18 -11.07
CA ASN A 985 40.23 18.08 -10.72
C ASN A 985 40.39 19.44 -11.39
N MET A 986 41.60 20.00 -11.44
CA MET A 986 41.87 21.27 -12.13
C MET A 986 41.58 21.16 -13.63
N ARG A 987 42.03 20.09 -14.30
CA ARG A 987 41.69 19.82 -15.71
C ARG A 987 40.17 19.87 -15.93
N LYS A 988 39.41 19.25 -15.03
CA LYS A 988 37.94 19.24 -15.07
C LYS A 988 37.32 20.61 -14.81
N GLU A 989 37.79 21.33 -13.80
CA GLU A 989 37.29 22.67 -13.44
C GLU A 989 37.60 23.71 -14.53
N SER A 990 38.71 23.53 -15.24
CA SER A 990 39.11 24.33 -16.40
C SER A 990 38.39 23.94 -17.70
N GLY A 991 37.51 22.93 -17.66
CA GLY A 991 36.69 22.51 -18.81
C GLY A 991 37.48 21.82 -19.92
N PHE A 992 38.60 21.18 -19.60
CA PHE A 992 39.40 20.44 -20.58
C PHE A 992 38.68 19.15 -20.99
N GLU A 993 38.85 18.77 -22.25
CA GLU A 993 38.41 17.47 -22.73
C GLU A 993 39.29 16.38 -22.11
N VAL A 994 38.71 15.19 -21.93
CA VAL A 994 39.42 14.15 -21.17
C VAL A 994 40.71 13.70 -21.88
N ALA A 995 40.74 13.78 -23.21
CA ALA A 995 41.90 13.44 -24.04
C ALA A 995 42.97 14.56 -24.15
N ASP A 996 42.73 15.76 -23.61
CA ASP A 996 43.64 16.89 -23.78
C ASP A 996 45.02 16.63 -23.14
N LYS A 997 46.09 17.00 -23.84
CA LYS A 997 47.45 16.99 -23.28
C LYS A 997 47.72 18.31 -22.56
N ILE A 998 48.46 18.28 -21.45
CA ILE A 998 48.70 19.48 -20.63
C ILE A 998 50.19 19.75 -20.35
N ILE A 999 50.51 20.99 -20.00
CA ILE A 999 51.73 21.37 -19.28
C ILE A 999 51.35 21.62 -17.82
N LEU A 1000 52.09 20.99 -16.90
CA LEU A 1000 51.91 21.13 -15.46
C LEU A 1000 52.90 22.14 -14.90
N TYR A 1001 52.42 23.11 -14.13
CA TYR A 1001 53.26 24.09 -13.43
C TYR A 1001 53.19 23.88 -11.93
N VAL A 1002 54.34 23.87 -11.25
CA VAL A 1002 54.45 23.56 -9.81
C VAL A 1002 55.35 24.56 -9.08
N THR A 1003 54.93 25.05 -7.91
CA THR A 1003 55.77 25.91 -7.03
C THR A 1003 55.24 25.96 -5.58
N GLY A 1004 56.02 26.55 -4.67
CA GLY A 1004 55.57 27.04 -3.37
C GLY A 1004 55.81 26.10 -2.20
N ASN A 1005 56.37 24.90 -2.42
CA ASN A 1005 56.70 23.96 -1.34
C ASN A 1005 57.80 23.00 -1.76
N LYS A 1006 59.02 23.20 -1.23
CA LYS A 1006 60.20 22.44 -1.64
C LYS A 1006 60.08 20.94 -1.38
N MET A 1007 59.49 20.53 -0.24
CA MET A 1007 59.28 19.11 0.08
C MET A 1007 58.39 18.43 -0.96
N LEU A 1008 57.29 19.07 -1.34
CA LEU A 1008 56.37 18.52 -2.35
C LEU A 1008 56.93 18.64 -3.77
N GLU A 1009 57.70 19.68 -4.08
CA GLU A 1009 58.44 19.79 -5.35
C GLU A 1009 59.41 18.63 -5.55
N ASP A 1010 60.17 18.27 -4.50
CA ASP A 1010 61.09 17.13 -4.52
C ASP A 1010 60.34 15.81 -4.73
N VAL A 1011 59.12 15.67 -4.18
CA VAL A 1011 58.23 14.53 -4.45
C VAL A 1011 57.76 14.52 -5.91
N VAL A 1012 57.38 15.67 -6.47
CA VAL A 1012 56.98 15.76 -7.89
C VAL A 1012 58.17 15.40 -8.79
N GLU A 1013 59.37 15.90 -8.51
CA GLU A 1013 60.59 15.60 -9.29
C GLU A 1013 60.92 14.10 -9.23
N LYS A 1014 60.85 13.48 -8.04
CA LYS A 1014 61.08 12.04 -7.85
C LYS A 1014 60.08 11.16 -8.63
N PHE A 1015 58.83 11.61 -8.78
CA PHE A 1015 57.75 10.84 -9.42
C PHE A 1015 57.24 11.45 -10.74
N GLU A 1016 58.04 12.31 -11.38
CA GLU A 1016 57.64 13.16 -12.49
C GLU A 1016 57.02 12.35 -13.64
N ASN A 1017 57.72 11.30 -14.10
CA ASN A 1017 57.25 10.42 -15.17
C ASN A 1017 55.89 9.76 -14.87
N HIS A 1018 55.65 9.40 -13.60
CA HIS A 1018 54.39 8.77 -13.21
C HIS A 1018 53.25 9.80 -13.19
N ILE A 1019 53.48 10.97 -12.61
CA ILE A 1019 52.51 12.07 -12.58
C ILE A 1019 52.16 12.49 -14.01
N MET A 1020 53.15 12.64 -14.89
CA MET A 1020 52.95 12.98 -16.29
C MET A 1020 52.08 11.96 -17.01
N LYS A 1021 52.39 10.66 -16.87
CA LYS A 1021 51.60 9.59 -17.47
C LYS A 1021 50.14 9.59 -17.00
N GLU A 1022 49.91 9.69 -15.69
CA GLU A 1022 48.57 9.64 -15.09
C GLU A 1022 47.74 10.92 -15.32
N THR A 1023 48.39 12.01 -15.72
CA THR A 1023 47.71 13.31 -15.94
C THR A 1023 47.72 13.78 -17.38
N LEU A 1024 48.23 12.97 -18.31
CA LEU A 1024 48.48 13.34 -19.71
C LEU A 1024 49.30 14.64 -19.83
N ALA A 1025 50.19 14.88 -18.87
CA ALA A 1025 51.11 16.01 -18.95
C ALA A 1025 52.31 15.65 -19.82
N ILE A 1026 52.68 16.56 -20.73
CA ILE A 1026 53.85 16.38 -21.62
C ILE A 1026 55.10 17.07 -21.08
N GLU A 1027 54.93 17.97 -20.10
CA GLU A 1027 56.02 18.70 -19.46
C GLU A 1027 55.60 19.15 -18.05
N VAL A 1028 56.56 19.13 -17.10
CA VAL A 1028 56.42 19.72 -15.77
C VAL A 1028 57.40 20.89 -15.64
N VAL A 1029 56.88 22.08 -15.32
CA VAL A 1029 57.68 23.32 -15.23
C VAL A 1029 57.64 23.86 -13.80
N TYR A 1030 58.81 24.01 -13.20
CA TYR A 1030 58.97 24.48 -11.84
C TYR A 1030 59.19 26.00 -11.78
N ASN A 1031 58.55 26.67 -10.82
CA ASN A 1031 58.81 28.08 -10.50
C ASN A 1031 58.63 29.07 -11.67
N ALA A 1032 57.75 28.74 -12.63
CA ALA A 1032 57.40 29.66 -13.71
C ALA A 1032 56.57 30.85 -13.19
N ALA A 1033 56.73 32.03 -13.80
CA ALA A 1033 55.90 33.19 -13.50
C ALA A 1033 54.50 33.03 -14.11
N ARG A 1034 53.54 32.48 -13.34
CA ARG A 1034 52.13 32.25 -13.73
C ARG A 1034 51.17 32.47 -12.57
N GLU A 1035 49.88 32.49 -12.88
CA GLU A 1035 48.81 32.44 -11.88
C GLU A 1035 48.60 30.98 -11.46
N TYR A 1036 48.71 30.71 -10.15
CA TYR A 1036 48.58 29.37 -9.58
C TYR A 1036 47.34 29.25 -8.70
N SER A 1037 46.80 28.04 -8.63
CA SER A 1037 45.80 27.65 -7.63
C SER A 1037 46.47 26.93 -6.46
N GLU A 1038 46.19 27.36 -5.23
CA GLU A 1038 46.68 26.68 -4.02
C GLU A 1038 45.93 25.36 -3.81
N ALA A 1039 46.65 24.26 -3.77
CA ALA A 1039 46.13 22.93 -3.49
C ALA A 1039 46.62 22.41 -2.13
N ASN A 1040 45.69 21.92 -1.31
CA ASN A 1040 46.03 21.19 -0.08
C ASN A 1040 46.34 19.73 -0.41
N ILE A 1041 47.61 19.35 -0.21
CA ILE A 1041 48.17 18.01 -0.40
C ILE A 1041 48.42 17.37 0.97
N ASN A 1042 47.41 16.68 1.50
CA ASN A 1042 47.49 15.96 2.79
C ASN A 1042 47.97 16.81 3.98
N GLY A 1043 47.52 18.07 4.07
CA GLY A 1043 47.86 19.00 5.14
C GLY A 1043 48.89 20.06 4.73
N GLU A 1044 49.64 19.79 3.66
CA GLU A 1044 50.65 20.70 3.10
C GLU A 1044 50.07 21.51 1.93
N LYS A 1045 50.61 22.70 1.68
CA LYS A 1045 50.17 23.56 0.55
C LYS A 1045 51.12 23.43 -0.62
N LEU A 1046 50.58 23.30 -1.84
CA LEU A 1046 51.32 23.30 -3.10
C LEU A 1046 50.59 24.16 -4.12
N ASN A 1047 51.30 25.04 -4.83
CA ASN A 1047 50.72 25.85 -5.89
C ASN A 1047 50.84 25.10 -7.21
N LEU A 1048 49.71 24.85 -7.86
CA LEU A 1048 49.61 24.12 -9.12
C LEU A 1048 48.94 25.00 -10.19
N ALA A 1049 49.33 24.83 -11.45
CA ALA A 1049 48.58 25.34 -12.60
C ALA A 1049 48.66 24.34 -13.77
N VAL A 1050 47.63 24.32 -14.61
CA VAL A 1050 47.55 23.44 -15.79
C VAL A 1050 47.23 24.26 -17.03
N GLU A 1051 47.89 23.94 -18.15
CA GLU A 1051 47.63 24.57 -19.45
C GLU A 1051 47.43 23.48 -20.50
N VAL A 1052 46.35 23.57 -21.30
CA VAL A 1052 46.14 22.66 -22.44
C VAL A 1052 47.10 22.99 -23.57
N VAL A 1053 47.71 21.95 -24.11
CA VAL A 1053 48.49 21.98 -25.34
C VAL A 1053 47.53 21.73 -26.49
N ARG A 1054 47.23 22.78 -27.25
CA ARG A 1054 46.37 22.70 -28.44
C ARG A 1054 47.15 22.37 -29.70
#